data_AF-A0A4Q3EUZ9-F1
#
_entry.id   AF-A0A4Q3EUZ9-F1
#
_cell.length_a   1.000
_cell.length_b   1.000
_cell.length_c   1.000
_cell.angle_alpha   90.00
_cell.angle_beta   90.00
_cell.angle_gamma   90.00
#
_symmetry.space_group_name_H-M   'P 1'
#
loop_
_entity.id
_entity.type
_entity.pdbx_description
1 polymer ?
#
loop_
_entity_poly.entity_id
_entity_poly.type
_entity_poly.pdbx_seq_one_letter_code
_entity_poly.pdbx_strand_id
1 'polypeptide(L)'
;MRKNLSLILLCSIFILALCNNINAATFDWRGGTSTSWSTGSNWVVGSTTQSSPPGVNDDVRIGVNATAFINAPIISDTRSCKSILFGTLSGFPILTITGTLTVTGNISQDHTNNNTKTIAVIRGSGTITCQNIIIGNSNVPVSGDVAIDSTAISANITQFNILGNVTLQSNVSSDGDVSYFPCFNHDGGTVTLNGSIITLNNANAASANYLAVNAGAPYRGRFNANHANNPNNLILNNIAPVKLPIATDQGIDFNYAGSTDGTVTYNSSSGSQKVFTGGDASFGTFSGNYQNLAFTGAGTKVVTGGALTVSGDMLTTGTTTPLVDFASNNPTVTITGSVLGSGGTITQGSGSITVNGTTFQNTGGTMTLGTGVLTFNGSTFTNTGTFTPGAGRINFSRSGAVSLTTTTPVVFQDVAFNNGNTKTLTSGNFQVGSTGVATLSGSTTLASGGNLTILSTAAGSGRIAVMPAGSSITGDVNVQRFFQGSSTSLSKRGYRLISSPVYAATVLTYKVFSLNYLLNTAYVSGAAGGGFNTPSGTNPTLYLYREDITPTTFAGFTTGNFKGVAKINNTNAYEIGTQKWLTKTNTADTTVTIPVGNGLFFFYRGDKTNNSTQSGTKVTLPFDYPEDGTFTQTGLLNQGTINVRLWHKTTTALAFTTVNSPSPGNADVKGFCLVGNPYASAINWEKFNRNSTVARSSIYGGGFPAAATSQSTIWVFNPTTKQYDTYIQKSGTIVSGDTTININPGIATGSASNMIASGQGFFIRATSASQTLSFRENAKTTAQPVASGTLQLMSLPVEFAANEPDPLLRLKLIKDSVSTDEVVLSFNKNTTPDFKAGEDAEDMGGTGALVSLSTLSPDSVKLAINKLPLPNIKKKVEVSLLATATASGIYKIALTELRDMPDYYEIWLTDKFTGDSLDMHNNTVYTFNINKDIPATLDQDRFNLIIKYNTKASISAAGFDGIKTNNGIKLTWNTEGTIKYSKFTLEKSNDGKHYESLTTVRPAKSNNYSFLDRDPDKGRNFYRLNAESENEEIWSKQLIIYYSDKKDMSLAGSNLSVFPNPVTDQVNTLITNENTQGTNYTINIINTAGAIIKSDKSSRPDWQYNTTNLIPGTYIINVVDNKTNQLAGKGKFIKK
;
A
#
# COMPACT_ATOMS: atom_id res chain seq x y z
N MET A 1 8.49 81.74 -53.41
CA MET A 1 8.23 80.45 -54.10
C MET A 1 7.89 79.26 -53.18
N ARG A 2 7.71 79.43 -51.85
CA ARG A 2 7.45 78.32 -50.89
C ARG A 2 6.05 78.27 -50.23
N LYS A 3 5.09 79.13 -50.63
CA LYS A 3 3.73 79.13 -50.04
C LYS A 3 2.63 78.47 -50.89
N ASN A 4 2.89 78.13 -52.16
CA ASN A 4 1.87 77.53 -53.05
C ASN A 4 1.96 75.99 -53.16
N LEU A 5 3.04 75.36 -52.69
CA LEU A 5 3.20 73.90 -52.79
C LEU A 5 2.36 73.15 -51.74
N SER A 6 2.19 73.71 -50.54
CA SER A 6 1.39 73.10 -49.47
C SER A 6 -0.11 73.17 -49.72
N LEU A 7 -0.61 74.23 -50.37
CA LEU A 7 -2.03 74.35 -50.70
C LEU A 7 -2.42 73.46 -51.89
N ILE A 8 -1.51 73.27 -52.86
CA ILE A 8 -1.71 72.35 -53.98
C ILE A 8 -1.60 70.89 -53.53
N LEU A 9 -0.75 70.56 -52.56
CA LEU A 9 -0.68 69.20 -52.00
C LEU A 9 -1.90 68.88 -51.11
N LEU A 10 -2.39 69.84 -50.32
CA LEU A 10 -3.59 69.67 -49.49
C LEU A 10 -4.87 69.62 -50.34
N CYS A 11 -5.00 70.45 -51.37
CA CYS A 11 -6.10 70.37 -52.34
C CYS A 11 -6.01 69.12 -53.23
N SER A 12 -4.81 68.64 -53.59
CA SER A 12 -4.66 67.37 -54.32
C SER A 12 -5.08 66.18 -53.45
N ILE A 13 -4.80 66.20 -52.15
CA ILE A 13 -5.22 65.15 -51.20
C ILE A 13 -6.73 65.24 -50.91
N PHE A 14 -7.31 66.45 -50.83
CA PHE A 14 -8.75 66.63 -50.67
C PHE A 14 -9.55 66.32 -51.95
N ILE A 15 -9.00 66.63 -53.13
CA ILE A 15 -9.62 66.33 -54.43
C ILE A 15 -9.45 64.84 -54.81
N LEU A 16 -8.34 64.18 -54.44
CA LEU A 16 -8.27 62.71 -54.51
C LEU A 16 -9.24 62.02 -53.53
N ALA A 17 -9.52 62.64 -52.37
CA ALA A 17 -10.50 62.13 -51.41
C ALA A 17 -11.96 62.36 -51.86
N LEU A 18 -12.23 63.44 -52.59
CA LEU A 18 -13.56 63.74 -53.16
C LEU A 18 -13.86 63.02 -54.49
N CYS A 19 -12.82 62.56 -55.21
CA CYS A 19 -12.98 61.84 -56.49
C CYS A 19 -13.17 60.32 -56.35
N ASN A 20 -13.14 59.77 -55.13
CA ASN A 20 -13.30 58.33 -54.85
C ASN A 20 -14.69 57.94 -54.31
N ASN A 21 -15.70 58.79 -54.47
CA ASN A 21 -17.09 58.33 -54.40
C ASN A 21 -17.46 57.59 -55.71
N ILE A 22 -16.75 56.49 -55.98
CA ILE A 22 -17.26 55.47 -56.91
C ILE A 22 -18.42 54.84 -56.14
N ASN A 23 -19.65 55.10 -56.59
CA ASN A 23 -20.82 54.44 -56.05
C ASN A 23 -20.57 52.93 -56.10
N ALA A 24 -20.61 52.27 -54.94
CA ALA A 24 -20.55 50.82 -54.85
C ALA A 24 -21.62 50.24 -55.78
N ALA A 25 -21.19 49.52 -56.82
CA ALA A 25 -22.10 48.90 -57.76
C ALA A 25 -22.17 47.38 -57.52
N THR A 26 -23.27 46.78 -57.95
CA THR A 26 -23.44 45.33 -57.92
C THR A 26 -23.10 44.74 -59.28
N PHE A 27 -21.98 44.01 -59.36
CA PHE A 27 -21.46 43.39 -60.56
C PHE A 27 -21.96 41.94 -60.66
N ASP A 28 -22.73 41.63 -61.70
CA ASP A 28 -23.11 40.26 -62.04
C ASP A 28 -22.11 39.66 -63.03
N TRP A 29 -21.59 38.48 -62.70
CA TRP A 29 -20.76 37.70 -63.61
C TRP A 29 -21.62 37.06 -64.70
N ARG A 30 -21.35 37.38 -65.97
CA ARG A 30 -21.93 36.73 -67.15
C ARG A 30 -21.00 35.71 -67.81
N GLY A 31 -19.69 35.99 -67.81
CA GLY A 31 -18.68 35.15 -68.47
C GLY A 31 -18.88 35.00 -69.98
N GLY A 32 -19.50 35.99 -70.65
CA GLY A 32 -19.87 35.89 -72.06
C GLY A 32 -18.70 35.98 -73.04
N THR A 33 -17.55 36.52 -72.63
CA THR A 33 -16.37 36.70 -73.49
C THR A 33 -15.25 35.70 -73.17
N SER A 34 -14.96 35.46 -71.89
CA SER A 34 -13.89 34.57 -71.44
C SER A 34 -14.12 34.08 -70.01
N THR A 35 -13.23 33.25 -69.50
CA THR A 35 -13.16 32.87 -68.07
C THR A 35 -12.44 33.91 -67.21
N SER A 36 -11.60 34.78 -67.78
CA SER A 36 -10.80 35.75 -67.01
C SER A 36 -11.66 36.77 -66.24
N TRP A 37 -11.46 36.85 -64.92
CA TRP A 37 -12.07 37.87 -64.03
C TRP A 37 -11.76 39.29 -64.49
N SER A 38 -10.59 39.51 -65.07
CA SER A 38 -10.03 40.81 -65.43
C SER A 38 -10.66 41.43 -66.67
N THR A 39 -11.38 40.64 -67.48
CA THR A 39 -12.04 41.10 -68.69
C THR A 39 -13.36 41.80 -68.33
N GLY A 40 -13.41 43.13 -68.47
CA GLY A 40 -14.59 43.94 -68.11
C GLY A 40 -15.89 43.48 -68.78
N SER A 41 -15.83 43.03 -70.05
CA SER A 41 -17.00 42.58 -70.81
C SER A 41 -17.65 41.29 -70.29
N ASN A 42 -17.01 40.59 -69.34
CA ASN A 42 -17.63 39.47 -68.62
C ASN A 42 -18.59 39.92 -67.52
N TRP A 43 -18.61 41.22 -67.18
CA TRP A 43 -19.37 41.79 -66.08
C TRP A 43 -20.50 42.69 -66.56
N VAL A 44 -21.61 42.68 -65.83
CA VAL A 44 -22.68 43.66 -66.00
C VAL A 44 -23.06 44.32 -64.68
N VAL A 45 -23.48 45.59 -64.74
CA VAL A 45 -24.17 46.27 -63.65
C VAL A 45 -25.59 46.56 -64.13
N GLY A 46 -26.57 45.95 -63.48
CA GLY A 46 -27.95 45.90 -63.99
C GLY A 46 -28.03 45.18 -65.34
N SER A 47 -28.30 45.92 -66.41
CA SER A 47 -28.33 45.40 -67.80
C SER A 47 -27.12 45.84 -68.64
N THR A 48 -26.19 46.62 -68.09
CA THR A 48 -25.10 47.27 -68.84
C THR A 48 -23.78 46.50 -68.74
N THR A 49 -23.20 46.12 -69.88
CA THR A 49 -21.86 45.53 -69.96
C THR A 49 -20.79 46.53 -69.54
N GLN A 50 -19.86 46.08 -68.70
CA GLN A 50 -18.82 46.94 -68.13
C GLN A 50 -17.53 46.90 -68.96
N SER A 51 -16.73 47.97 -68.89
CA SER A 51 -15.40 48.02 -69.49
C SER A 51 -14.29 47.62 -68.50
N SER A 52 -14.59 47.57 -67.21
CA SER A 52 -13.65 47.21 -66.14
C SER A 52 -14.24 46.15 -65.21
N PRO A 53 -13.40 45.30 -64.59
CA PRO A 53 -13.85 44.37 -63.56
C PRO A 53 -14.20 45.10 -62.25
N PRO A 54 -14.89 44.43 -61.30
CA PRO A 54 -15.22 44.99 -59.99
C PRO A 54 -13.96 45.35 -59.19
N GLY A 55 -14.05 46.42 -58.40
CA GLY A 55 -13.04 46.89 -57.45
C GLY A 55 -13.42 46.64 -55.99
N VAL A 56 -12.56 47.08 -55.07
CA VAL A 56 -12.64 46.78 -53.62
C VAL A 56 -13.97 47.17 -52.94
N ASN A 57 -14.69 48.17 -53.47
CA ASN A 57 -15.94 48.65 -52.91
C ASN A 57 -17.19 48.00 -53.53
N ASP A 58 -17.02 47.17 -54.56
CA ASP A 58 -18.13 46.63 -55.35
C ASP A 58 -18.62 45.28 -54.84
N ASP A 59 -19.93 45.08 -54.87
CA ASP A 59 -20.57 43.82 -54.51
C ASP A 59 -20.62 42.90 -55.74
N VAL A 60 -20.15 41.66 -55.62
CA VAL A 60 -20.06 40.71 -56.73
C VAL A 60 -21.12 39.63 -56.58
N ARG A 61 -21.76 39.28 -57.70
CA ARG A 61 -22.75 38.20 -57.78
C ARG A 61 -22.37 37.20 -58.85
N ILE A 62 -22.32 35.92 -58.50
CA ILE A 62 -21.90 34.83 -59.40
C ILE A 62 -23.03 33.81 -59.48
N GLY A 63 -23.65 33.63 -60.65
CA GLY A 63 -24.75 32.68 -60.84
C GLY A 63 -26.11 33.11 -60.24
N VAL A 64 -26.31 34.40 -59.95
CA VAL A 64 -27.57 34.93 -59.38
C VAL A 64 -28.61 35.25 -60.45
N ASN A 65 -28.21 35.77 -61.61
CA ASN A 65 -29.13 36.21 -62.67
C ASN A 65 -29.21 35.18 -63.82
N ALA A 66 -30.44 34.80 -64.21
CA ALA A 66 -30.77 33.61 -65.00
C ALA A 66 -30.38 33.62 -66.48
N THR A 67 -29.92 34.74 -67.06
CA THR A 67 -29.71 34.84 -68.52
C THR A 67 -28.27 34.62 -68.99
N ALA A 68 -27.28 34.50 -68.10
CA ALA A 68 -25.88 34.37 -68.52
C ALA A 68 -24.97 33.84 -67.40
N PHE A 69 -24.66 32.55 -67.45
CA PHE A 69 -23.52 31.95 -66.75
C PHE A 69 -22.85 30.96 -67.72
N ILE A 70 -22.04 31.47 -68.64
CA ILE A 70 -21.50 30.69 -69.77
C ILE A 70 -20.12 30.10 -69.41
N ASN A 71 -19.20 30.96 -68.99
CA ASN A 71 -17.85 30.57 -68.57
C ASN A 71 -17.66 30.87 -67.08
N ALA A 72 -17.12 29.92 -66.31
CA ALA A 72 -16.82 30.15 -64.89
C ALA A 72 -15.63 31.13 -64.71
N PRO A 73 -15.67 32.01 -63.70
CA PRO A 73 -14.59 32.98 -63.44
C PRO A 73 -13.29 32.30 -62.99
N ILE A 74 -12.17 32.77 -63.56
CA ILE A 74 -10.79 32.45 -63.20
C ILE A 74 -10.07 33.75 -62.81
N ILE A 75 -9.48 33.78 -61.61
CA ILE A 75 -8.58 34.84 -61.13
C ILE A 75 -7.15 34.32 -61.13
N SER A 76 -6.31 34.84 -62.03
CA SER A 76 -4.88 34.50 -62.12
C SER A 76 -3.94 35.60 -61.61
N ASP A 77 -4.49 36.76 -61.25
CA ASP A 77 -3.79 37.94 -60.76
C ASP A 77 -4.29 38.34 -59.35
N THR A 78 -3.93 39.55 -58.87
CA THR A 78 -4.42 40.06 -57.58
C THR A 78 -5.69 40.90 -57.79
N ARG A 79 -6.77 40.53 -57.10
CA ARG A 79 -8.09 41.16 -57.21
C ARG A 79 -8.70 41.43 -55.85
N SER A 80 -9.62 42.39 -55.79
CA SER A 80 -10.40 42.70 -54.59
C SER A 80 -11.83 43.09 -54.91
N CYS A 81 -12.74 42.79 -53.99
CA CYS A 81 -14.15 43.20 -54.03
C CYS A 81 -14.70 43.35 -52.60
N LYS A 82 -15.88 43.95 -52.47
CA LYS A 82 -16.52 44.15 -51.17
C LYS A 82 -17.21 42.89 -50.67
N SER A 83 -17.99 42.22 -51.51
CA SER A 83 -18.70 40.99 -51.15
C SER A 83 -18.85 40.07 -52.34
N ILE A 84 -19.13 38.79 -52.08
CA ILE A 84 -19.50 37.81 -53.11
C ILE A 84 -20.79 37.13 -52.69
N LEU A 85 -21.81 37.15 -53.53
CA LEU A 85 -23.01 36.34 -53.39
C LEU A 85 -23.05 35.29 -54.52
N PHE A 86 -23.03 34.02 -54.14
CA PHE A 86 -23.29 32.93 -55.05
C PHE A 86 -24.80 32.72 -55.19
N GLY A 87 -25.26 32.63 -56.44
CA GLY A 87 -26.66 32.43 -56.77
C GLY A 87 -27.04 30.97 -56.91
N THR A 88 -28.22 30.75 -57.50
CA THR A 88 -28.97 29.51 -57.29
C THR A 88 -29.60 28.91 -58.56
N LEU A 89 -29.46 29.59 -59.70
CA LEU A 89 -30.16 29.22 -60.94
C LEU A 89 -29.14 28.63 -61.95
N SER A 90 -29.18 27.31 -62.09
CA SER A 90 -28.46 26.46 -63.07
C SER A 90 -26.92 26.38 -62.94
N GLY A 91 -26.42 25.22 -62.50
CA GLY A 91 -25.00 24.85 -62.52
C GLY A 91 -24.22 25.43 -61.34
N PHE A 92 -23.87 24.57 -60.38
CA PHE A 92 -22.96 24.83 -59.25
C PHE A 92 -21.96 25.97 -59.54
N PRO A 93 -22.14 27.20 -59.01
CA PRO A 93 -21.30 28.32 -59.42
C PRO A 93 -19.85 28.06 -58.98
N ILE A 94 -18.94 28.04 -59.94
CA ILE A 94 -17.52 27.75 -59.71
C ILE A 94 -16.71 29.04 -59.77
N LEU A 95 -15.89 29.30 -58.75
CA LEU A 95 -14.86 30.33 -58.74
C LEU A 95 -13.49 29.68 -58.66
N THR A 96 -12.66 29.86 -59.69
CA THR A 96 -11.29 29.33 -59.71
C THR A 96 -10.28 30.44 -59.45
N ILE A 97 -9.39 30.25 -58.49
CA ILE A 97 -8.40 31.25 -58.05
C ILE A 97 -7.01 30.60 -58.10
N THR A 98 -6.16 31.10 -58.98
CA THR A 98 -4.74 30.77 -59.05
C THR A 98 -3.84 31.94 -58.62
N GLY A 99 -4.39 33.16 -58.59
CA GLY A 99 -3.76 34.37 -58.03
C GLY A 99 -4.17 34.65 -56.58
N THR A 100 -4.56 35.89 -56.27
CA THR A 100 -5.03 36.31 -54.93
C THR A 100 -6.33 37.09 -55.01
N LEU A 101 -7.30 36.76 -54.17
CA LEU A 101 -8.56 37.50 -54.04
C LEU A 101 -8.78 37.98 -52.60
N THR A 102 -9.01 39.28 -52.43
CA THR A 102 -9.42 39.88 -51.16
C THR A 102 -10.87 40.34 -51.21
N VAL A 103 -11.73 39.73 -50.40
CA VAL A 103 -13.12 40.13 -50.19
C VAL A 103 -13.19 40.89 -48.87
N THR A 104 -13.39 42.20 -48.87
CA THR A 104 -13.35 42.99 -47.61
C THR A 104 -14.55 42.73 -46.69
N GLY A 105 -15.62 42.15 -47.23
CA GLY A 105 -16.85 41.77 -46.55
C GLY A 105 -17.16 40.27 -46.67
N ASN A 106 -18.44 39.94 -46.83
CA ASN A 106 -18.92 38.56 -46.75
C ASN A 106 -18.84 37.83 -48.09
N ILE A 107 -18.57 36.54 -48.02
CA ILE A 107 -18.91 35.59 -49.09
C ILE A 107 -20.17 34.84 -48.63
N SER A 108 -21.21 34.83 -49.46
CA SER A 108 -22.53 34.32 -49.10
C SER A 108 -23.07 33.35 -50.14
N GLN A 109 -23.80 32.34 -49.69
CA GLN A 109 -24.62 31.45 -50.54
C GLN A 109 -26.02 31.39 -49.92
N ASP A 110 -26.99 31.98 -50.60
CA ASP A 110 -28.38 32.03 -50.16
C ASP A 110 -29.14 30.75 -50.52
N HIS A 111 -30.14 30.39 -49.71
CA HIS A 111 -31.11 29.34 -50.06
C HIS A 111 -32.10 29.82 -51.15
N THR A 112 -32.70 28.88 -51.89
CA THR A 112 -33.82 29.16 -52.80
C THR A 112 -35.17 28.76 -52.22
N ASN A 113 -36.19 29.53 -52.56
CA ASN A 113 -37.60 29.21 -52.30
C ASN A 113 -38.17 28.05 -53.16
N ASN A 114 -37.37 27.34 -53.96
CA ASN A 114 -37.85 26.39 -54.98
C ASN A 114 -37.34 24.95 -54.78
N ASN A 115 -36.85 24.61 -53.59
CA ASN A 115 -36.36 23.27 -53.24
C ASN A 115 -35.27 22.72 -54.20
N THR A 116 -34.26 23.53 -54.48
CA THR A 116 -33.14 23.16 -55.37
C THR A 116 -31.83 23.10 -54.61
N LYS A 117 -31.10 21.99 -54.72
CA LYS A 117 -29.72 21.85 -54.24
C LYS A 117 -28.78 22.87 -54.90
N THR A 118 -28.09 23.68 -54.09
CA THR A 118 -27.13 24.70 -54.55
C THR A 118 -25.78 24.51 -53.88
N ILE A 119 -24.71 24.40 -54.66
CA ILE A 119 -23.34 24.29 -54.14
C ILE A 119 -22.44 25.25 -54.91
N ALA A 120 -21.92 26.27 -54.22
CA ALA A 120 -20.82 27.07 -54.74
C ALA A 120 -19.49 26.36 -54.52
N VAL A 121 -18.62 26.37 -55.53
CA VAL A 121 -17.30 25.73 -55.46
C VAL A 121 -16.22 26.80 -55.61
N ILE A 122 -15.42 26.99 -54.55
CA ILE A 122 -14.23 27.84 -54.56
C ILE A 122 -13.02 26.91 -54.68
N ARG A 123 -12.23 27.04 -55.74
CA ARG A 123 -11.09 26.14 -55.99
C ARG A 123 -9.85 26.81 -56.54
N GLY A 124 -8.71 26.12 -56.48
CA GLY A 124 -7.49 26.48 -57.23
C GLY A 124 -6.23 26.60 -56.35
N SER A 125 -5.12 26.97 -56.97
CA SER A 125 -3.80 27.03 -56.32
C SER A 125 -3.50 28.36 -55.59
N GLY A 126 -4.44 29.30 -55.63
CA GLY A 126 -4.24 30.66 -55.14
C GLY A 126 -4.65 30.86 -53.67
N THR A 127 -4.78 32.13 -53.29
CA THR A 127 -5.23 32.56 -51.95
C THR A 127 -6.50 33.37 -52.04
N ILE A 128 -7.46 33.11 -51.14
CA ILE A 128 -8.62 33.97 -50.93
C ILE A 128 -8.68 34.41 -49.46
N THR A 129 -9.02 35.69 -49.23
CA THR A 129 -9.27 36.23 -47.89
C THR A 129 -10.65 36.87 -47.84
N CYS A 130 -11.47 36.57 -46.83
CA CYS A 130 -12.77 37.22 -46.63
C CYS A 130 -13.03 37.61 -45.17
N GLN A 131 -13.98 38.51 -44.93
CA GLN A 131 -14.39 38.86 -43.57
C GLN A 131 -15.28 37.79 -42.95
N ASN A 132 -16.31 37.30 -43.63
CA ASN A 132 -17.15 36.21 -43.12
C ASN A 132 -17.61 35.28 -44.25
N ILE A 133 -18.01 34.08 -43.87
CA ILE A 133 -18.79 33.16 -44.70
C ILE A 133 -20.20 33.08 -44.12
N ILE A 134 -21.23 33.25 -44.95
CA ILE A 134 -22.63 33.10 -44.55
C ILE A 134 -23.31 32.13 -45.51
N ILE A 135 -23.79 31.01 -45.00
CA ILE A 135 -24.47 29.99 -45.80
C ILE A 135 -25.89 29.87 -45.27
N GLY A 136 -26.83 30.10 -46.17
CA GLY A 136 -28.22 30.25 -45.84
C GLY A 136 -28.62 31.66 -45.46
N ASN A 137 -29.91 31.84 -45.17
CA ASN A 137 -30.55 33.11 -44.87
C ASN A 137 -31.84 32.89 -44.04
N SER A 138 -32.58 33.96 -43.80
CA SER A 138 -33.85 33.96 -43.05
C SER A 138 -35.09 33.60 -43.87
N ASN A 139 -34.94 33.26 -45.16
CA ASN A 139 -36.10 32.92 -45.99
C ASN A 139 -36.68 31.58 -45.52
N VAL A 140 -38.01 31.52 -45.41
CA VAL A 140 -38.74 30.31 -45.02
C VAL A 140 -38.98 29.46 -46.28
N PRO A 141 -38.64 28.16 -46.27
CA PRO A 141 -38.98 27.26 -47.36
C PRO A 141 -40.47 27.18 -47.62
N VAL A 142 -40.84 27.02 -48.90
CA VAL A 142 -42.22 26.73 -49.28
C VAL A 142 -42.56 25.30 -48.88
N SER A 143 -43.78 25.10 -48.37
CA SER A 143 -44.39 23.80 -48.09
C SER A 143 -44.37 22.88 -49.32
N GLY A 144 -44.02 21.59 -49.15
CA GLY A 144 -43.89 20.63 -50.25
C GLY A 144 -43.45 19.23 -49.80
N ASP A 145 -43.20 18.31 -50.75
CA ASP A 145 -42.72 16.95 -50.45
C ASP A 145 -41.43 16.97 -49.62
N VAL A 146 -41.26 15.99 -48.72
CA VAL A 146 -40.11 15.89 -47.80
C VAL A 146 -38.78 15.95 -48.55
N ALA A 147 -38.03 17.04 -48.39
CA ALA A 147 -36.75 17.26 -49.06
C ALA A 147 -35.72 17.92 -48.12
N ILE A 148 -34.47 17.43 -48.17
CA ILE A 148 -33.31 18.05 -47.53
C ILE A 148 -32.51 18.76 -48.63
N ASP A 149 -32.77 20.05 -48.82
CA ASP A 149 -32.06 20.83 -49.82
C ASP A 149 -30.73 21.35 -49.29
N SER A 150 -29.64 20.85 -49.87
CA SER A 150 -28.29 21.30 -49.50
C SER A 150 -27.99 22.64 -50.17
N THR A 151 -27.75 23.66 -49.35
CA THR A 151 -27.18 24.95 -49.75
C THR A 151 -25.78 25.01 -49.18
N ALA A 152 -24.76 25.00 -50.04
CA ALA A 152 -23.41 24.77 -49.59
C ALA A 152 -22.35 25.63 -50.26
N ILE A 153 -21.24 25.82 -49.55
CA ILE A 153 -19.97 26.29 -50.11
C ILE A 153 -18.96 25.15 -49.94
N SER A 154 -18.37 24.74 -51.04
CA SER A 154 -17.28 23.78 -51.14
C SER A 154 -15.96 24.52 -51.38
N ALA A 155 -14.98 24.30 -50.50
CA ALA A 155 -13.67 24.94 -50.53
C ALA A 155 -12.58 23.91 -50.86
N ASN A 156 -11.98 24.03 -52.04
CA ASN A 156 -10.86 23.24 -52.52
C ASN A 156 -9.75 24.17 -53.05
N ILE A 157 -9.23 25.03 -52.17
CA ILE A 157 -8.26 26.08 -52.52
C ILE A 157 -7.05 26.00 -51.61
N THR A 158 -5.85 26.29 -52.14
CA THR A 158 -4.60 26.18 -51.38
C THR A 158 -4.61 26.99 -50.08
N GLN A 159 -5.08 28.24 -50.09
CA GLN A 159 -5.23 29.07 -48.89
C GLN A 159 -6.57 29.83 -48.88
N PHE A 160 -7.35 29.63 -47.82
CA PHE A 160 -8.59 30.35 -47.55
C PHE A 160 -8.53 30.97 -46.15
N ASN A 161 -8.34 32.29 -46.07
CA ASN A 161 -8.29 33.03 -44.82
C ASN A 161 -9.66 33.68 -44.52
N ILE A 162 -10.30 33.26 -43.45
CA ILE A 162 -11.59 33.81 -42.98
C ILE A 162 -11.30 34.62 -41.71
N LEU A 163 -11.36 35.94 -41.82
CA LEU A 163 -10.98 36.86 -40.75
C LEU A 163 -12.01 36.93 -39.60
N GLY A 164 -13.26 36.60 -39.89
CA GLY A 164 -14.39 36.56 -38.96
C GLY A 164 -15.01 35.17 -38.92
N ASN A 165 -16.33 35.09 -39.05
CA ASN A 165 -17.11 33.88 -38.72
C ASN A 165 -17.50 33.07 -39.97
N VAL A 166 -17.75 31.78 -39.76
CA VAL A 166 -18.54 30.95 -40.67
C VAL A 166 -19.91 30.76 -40.04
N THR A 167 -20.96 31.27 -40.67
CA THR A 167 -22.32 31.21 -40.14
C THR A 167 -23.18 30.29 -41.00
N LEU A 168 -23.75 29.25 -40.39
CA LEU A 168 -24.70 28.33 -40.98
C LEU A 168 -26.10 28.69 -40.47
N GLN A 169 -26.95 29.18 -41.36
CA GLN A 169 -28.30 29.61 -41.03
C GLN A 169 -29.27 28.62 -41.64
N SER A 170 -29.95 27.82 -40.81
CA SER A 170 -30.98 26.90 -41.27
C SER A 170 -32.36 27.55 -41.17
N ASN A 171 -33.31 27.05 -41.95
CA ASN A 171 -34.72 27.39 -41.82
C ASN A 171 -35.58 26.21 -42.29
N VAL A 172 -36.83 26.16 -41.83
CA VAL A 172 -37.78 25.06 -42.09
C VAL A 172 -39.12 25.62 -42.57
N SER A 173 -39.80 24.88 -43.45
CA SER A 173 -41.14 25.23 -43.92
C SER A 173 -42.15 25.23 -42.76
N SER A 174 -43.28 25.90 -42.96
CA SER A 174 -44.34 26.01 -41.93
C SER A 174 -44.99 24.68 -41.53
N ASP A 175 -44.99 23.69 -42.42
CA ASP A 175 -45.48 22.32 -42.15
C ASP A 175 -44.43 21.41 -41.50
N GLY A 176 -43.14 21.74 -41.63
CA GLY A 176 -42.02 20.96 -41.11
C GLY A 176 -41.43 19.94 -42.10
N ASP A 177 -41.95 19.88 -43.33
CA ASP A 177 -41.57 18.86 -44.32
C ASP A 177 -40.29 19.21 -45.11
N VAL A 178 -40.00 20.49 -45.30
CA VAL A 178 -38.83 20.97 -46.06
C VAL A 178 -37.86 21.70 -45.14
N SER A 179 -36.60 21.29 -45.14
CA SER A 179 -35.53 21.95 -44.38
C SER A 179 -34.41 22.38 -45.30
N TYR A 180 -34.00 23.64 -45.17
CA TYR A 180 -32.75 24.09 -45.78
C TYR A 180 -31.56 23.64 -44.95
N PHE A 181 -30.61 22.97 -45.62
CA PHE A 181 -29.41 22.41 -45.02
C PHE A 181 -28.18 23.25 -45.42
N PRO A 182 -27.84 24.32 -44.66
CA PRO A 182 -26.62 25.08 -44.86
C PRO A 182 -25.39 24.21 -44.57
N CYS A 183 -24.43 24.20 -45.49
CA CYS A 183 -23.23 23.39 -45.34
C CYS A 183 -21.95 24.07 -45.81
N PHE A 184 -20.91 24.04 -44.97
CA PHE A 184 -19.56 24.37 -45.41
C PHE A 184 -18.75 23.08 -45.53
N ASN A 185 -18.28 22.79 -46.75
CA ASN A 185 -17.45 21.63 -47.05
C ASN A 185 -16.02 22.09 -47.31
N HIS A 186 -15.10 21.74 -46.40
CA HIS A 186 -13.68 21.86 -46.66
C HIS A 186 -13.20 20.59 -47.39
N ASP A 187 -12.97 20.75 -48.69
CA ASP A 187 -12.67 19.65 -49.62
C ASP A 187 -11.18 19.56 -49.98
N GLY A 188 -10.35 20.54 -49.62
CA GLY A 188 -8.90 20.51 -49.86
C GLY A 188 -8.19 21.81 -49.51
N GLY A 189 -6.87 21.74 -49.34
CA GLY A 189 -6.00 22.90 -49.03
C GLY A 189 -6.17 23.41 -47.60
N THR A 190 -5.74 24.65 -47.32
CA THR A 190 -5.75 25.20 -45.94
C THR A 190 -6.88 26.22 -45.76
N VAL A 191 -7.71 26.03 -44.73
CA VAL A 191 -8.68 27.03 -44.27
C VAL A 191 -8.20 27.57 -42.93
N THR A 192 -7.97 28.87 -42.83
CA THR A 192 -7.61 29.56 -41.58
C THR A 192 -8.79 30.37 -41.08
N LEU A 193 -9.30 30.07 -39.89
CA LEU A 193 -10.45 30.72 -39.27
C LEU A 193 -10.03 31.53 -38.04
N ASN A 194 -10.26 32.85 -38.09
CA ASN A 194 -9.98 33.77 -36.99
C ASN A 194 -11.18 34.05 -36.09
N GLY A 195 -12.41 33.84 -36.56
CA GLY A 195 -13.64 33.93 -35.77
C GLY A 195 -14.17 32.56 -35.35
N SER A 196 -15.49 32.43 -35.25
CA SER A 196 -16.17 31.21 -34.80
C SER A 196 -17.01 30.59 -35.91
N ILE A 197 -17.21 29.27 -35.83
CA ILE A 197 -18.28 28.55 -36.50
C ILE A 197 -19.55 28.78 -35.70
N ILE A 198 -20.58 29.32 -36.34
CA ILE A 198 -21.85 29.70 -35.74
C ILE A 198 -22.96 28.94 -36.44
N THR A 199 -23.77 28.19 -35.68
CA THR A 199 -24.98 27.54 -36.17
C THR A 199 -26.21 28.29 -35.65
N LEU A 200 -27.16 28.58 -36.52
CA LEU A 200 -28.39 29.32 -36.21
C LEU A 200 -29.59 28.64 -36.86
N ASN A 201 -30.66 28.45 -36.09
CA ASN A 201 -31.96 28.02 -36.60
C ASN A 201 -32.90 29.24 -36.64
N ASN A 202 -33.34 29.66 -37.82
CA ASN A 202 -34.27 30.80 -37.97
C ASN A 202 -35.75 30.38 -37.75
N ALA A 203 -36.64 31.37 -37.57
CA ALA A 203 -37.79 31.36 -36.65
C ALA A 203 -38.99 30.39 -36.86
N ASN A 204 -38.97 29.41 -37.77
CA ASN A 204 -39.96 28.31 -37.73
C ASN A 204 -39.45 27.05 -37.00
N ALA A 205 -38.23 27.10 -36.46
CA ALA A 205 -37.54 25.98 -35.83
C ALA A 205 -38.07 25.55 -34.44
N ALA A 206 -39.29 25.93 -34.06
CA ALA A 206 -39.96 25.53 -32.81
C ALA A 206 -41.23 24.69 -33.04
N SER A 207 -41.46 24.17 -34.26
CA SER A 207 -42.68 23.40 -34.55
C SER A 207 -42.58 21.96 -34.05
N ALA A 208 -43.64 21.51 -33.37
CA ALA A 208 -43.85 20.12 -32.96
C ALA A 208 -44.06 19.15 -34.14
N ASN A 209 -43.89 19.62 -35.38
CA ASN A 209 -44.23 18.92 -36.63
C ASN A 209 -43.00 18.54 -37.47
N TYR A 210 -41.78 18.74 -36.97
CA TYR A 210 -40.58 18.29 -37.69
C TYR A 210 -40.54 16.75 -37.76
N LEU A 211 -40.75 16.21 -38.96
CA LEU A 211 -40.56 14.78 -39.24
C LEU A 211 -39.07 14.55 -39.50
N ALA A 212 -38.35 14.07 -38.47
CA ALA A 212 -36.99 13.59 -38.67
C ALA A 212 -37.02 12.46 -39.71
N VAL A 213 -36.46 12.71 -40.90
CA VAL A 213 -36.47 11.74 -42.00
C VAL A 213 -35.65 10.48 -41.67
N ASN A 214 -34.87 10.49 -40.59
CA ASN A 214 -34.25 9.33 -39.95
C ASN A 214 -33.90 9.68 -38.49
N ALA A 215 -33.93 8.72 -37.56
CA ALA A 215 -33.45 8.95 -36.20
C ALA A 215 -31.91 8.84 -36.17
N GLY A 216 -31.20 9.90 -35.72
CA GLY A 216 -29.79 9.78 -35.29
C GLY A 216 -28.69 10.60 -35.99
N ALA A 217 -28.98 11.60 -36.85
CA ALA A 217 -27.96 12.52 -37.37
C ALA A 217 -28.37 14.01 -37.24
N PRO A 218 -27.42 14.97 -37.34
CA PRO A 218 -27.76 16.39 -37.44
C PRO A 218 -28.27 16.70 -38.85
N TYR A 219 -29.56 17.03 -38.96
CA TYR A 219 -30.33 17.14 -40.22
C TYR A 219 -30.67 18.57 -40.65
N ARG A 220 -30.24 19.62 -39.94
CA ARG A 220 -30.55 21.02 -40.26
C ARG A 220 -29.35 21.87 -40.70
N GLY A 221 -28.13 21.34 -40.71
CA GLY A 221 -26.96 22.08 -41.18
C GLY A 221 -25.66 21.45 -40.68
N ARG A 222 -24.55 21.69 -41.40
CA ARG A 222 -23.26 21.08 -41.04
C ARG A 222 -22.02 21.85 -41.47
N PHE A 223 -21.03 21.90 -40.59
CA PHE A 223 -19.66 22.25 -40.95
C PHE A 223 -18.82 20.97 -41.07
N ASN A 224 -18.21 20.74 -42.24
CA ASN A 224 -17.35 19.59 -42.50
C ASN A 224 -15.91 20.06 -42.77
N ALA A 225 -14.97 19.73 -41.88
CA ALA A 225 -13.55 20.07 -42.08
C ALA A 225 -12.81 19.06 -42.97
N ASN A 226 -13.22 17.79 -42.95
CA ASN A 226 -12.61 16.72 -43.72
C ASN A 226 -13.68 15.98 -44.54
N HIS A 227 -14.17 16.64 -45.59
CA HIS A 227 -15.32 16.16 -46.37
C HIS A 227 -14.93 15.28 -47.56
N ALA A 228 -13.90 15.69 -48.33
CA ALA A 228 -13.45 14.99 -49.53
C ALA A 228 -12.07 14.34 -49.37
N ASN A 229 -11.75 13.41 -50.27
CA ASN A 229 -10.48 12.66 -50.30
C ASN A 229 -9.29 13.48 -50.83
N ASN A 230 -9.17 14.76 -50.44
CA ASN A 230 -7.96 15.56 -50.70
C ASN A 230 -7.34 16.04 -49.38
N PRO A 231 -6.01 16.17 -49.30
CA PRO A 231 -5.35 16.74 -48.13
C PRO A 231 -5.94 18.10 -47.76
N ASN A 232 -6.33 18.25 -46.51
CA ASN A 232 -6.93 19.46 -45.97
C ASN A 232 -6.35 19.80 -44.60
N ASN A 233 -6.25 21.10 -44.29
CA ASN A 233 -5.79 21.60 -42.99
C ASN A 233 -6.68 22.75 -42.51
N LEU A 234 -7.44 22.54 -41.44
CA LEU A 234 -8.25 23.57 -40.81
C LEU A 234 -7.48 24.19 -39.63
N ILE A 235 -7.15 25.46 -39.70
CA ILE A 235 -6.45 26.20 -38.65
C ILE A 235 -7.46 27.07 -37.88
N LEU A 236 -7.54 26.88 -36.57
CA LEU A 236 -8.45 27.57 -35.66
C LEU A 236 -7.65 28.52 -34.75
N ASN A 237 -7.76 29.84 -34.97
CA ASN A 237 -7.02 30.85 -34.20
C ASN A 237 -7.82 31.39 -32.99
N ASN A 238 -9.16 31.35 -33.06
CA ASN A 238 -10.02 31.85 -31.98
C ASN A 238 -9.99 30.92 -30.75
N ILE A 239 -10.01 31.48 -29.53
CA ILE A 239 -10.15 30.72 -28.28
C ILE A 239 -11.50 29.98 -28.18
N ALA A 240 -12.54 30.50 -28.84
CA ALA A 240 -13.85 29.88 -28.94
C ALA A 240 -14.20 29.62 -30.42
N PRO A 241 -13.55 28.64 -31.08
CA PRO A 241 -13.68 28.45 -32.52
C PRO A 241 -15.03 27.89 -32.94
N VAL A 242 -15.81 27.34 -32.00
CA VAL A 242 -17.22 27.00 -32.18
C VAL A 242 -18.04 27.78 -31.17
N LYS A 243 -19.08 28.48 -31.63
CA LYS A 243 -20.05 29.11 -30.75
C LYS A 243 -20.98 28.02 -30.19
N LEU A 244 -21.09 27.96 -28.87
CA LEU A 244 -21.98 27.03 -28.17
C LEU A 244 -23.23 27.74 -27.60
N PRO A 245 -24.33 27.00 -27.38
CA PRO A 245 -24.54 25.61 -27.82
C PRO A 245 -24.61 25.51 -29.36
N ILE A 246 -24.25 24.34 -29.92
CA ILE A 246 -24.56 24.04 -31.33
C ILE A 246 -26.08 24.01 -31.45
N ALA A 247 -26.64 24.71 -32.45
CA ALA A 247 -28.08 24.78 -32.65
C ALA A 247 -28.68 23.37 -32.81
N THR A 248 -29.87 23.16 -32.23
CA THR A 248 -30.57 21.87 -32.27
C THR A 248 -30.65 21.31 -33.69
N ASP A 249 -30.37 20.02 -33.86
CA ASP A 249 -30.31 19.30 -35.13
C ASP A 249 -29.28 19.80 -36.17
N GLN A 250 -28.38 20.74 -35.82
CA GLN A 250 -27.18 21.03 -36.60
C GLN A 250 -25.96 20.32 -36.01
N GLY A 251 -24.90 20.16 -36.80
CA GLY A 251 -23.70 19.46 -36.39
C GLY A 251 -22.40 20.08 -36.88
N ILE A 252 -21.31 19.76 -36.19
CA ILE A 252 -19.95 20.12 -36.60
C ILE A 252 -19.12 18.85 -36.62
N ASP A 253 -18.59 18.51 -37.79
CA ASP A 253 -17.80 17.32 -38.02
C ASP A 253 -16.42 17.70 -38.55
N PHE A 254 -15.45 17.67 -37.65
CA PHE A 254 -14.05 17.86 -37.99
C PHE A 254 -13.42 16.60 -38.61
N ASN A 255 -14.02 15.43 -38.37
CA ASN A 255 -13.70 14.21 -39.10
C ASN A 255 -14.97 13.56 -39.64
N TYR A 256 -15.29 13.85 -40.91
CA TYR A 256 -16.48 13.32 -41.55
C TYR A 256 -16.20 12.02 -42.33
N ALA A 257 -15.70 12.07 -43.56
CA ALA A 257 -15.41 10.88 -44.37
C ALA A 257 -14.37 11.16 -45.48
N GLY A 258 -13.62 12.25 -45.34
CA GLY A 258 -12.67 12.71 -46.35
C GLY A 258 -11.30 12.05 -46.28
N SER A 259 -10.27 12.83 -46.58
CA SER A 259 -8.88 12.39 -46.63
C SER A 259 -8.37 11.81 -45.31
N THR A 260 -7.50 10.81 -45.41
CA THR A 260 -6.70 10.28 -44.28
C THR A 260 -5.67 11.28 -43.77
N ASP A 261 -5.40 12.34 -44.53
CA ASP A 261 -4.38 13.36 -44.25
C ASP A 261 -5.00 14.63 -43.66
N GLY A 262 -6.32 14.66 -43.49
CA GLY A 262 -7.04 15.82 -42.94
C GLY A 262 -6.57 16.19 -41.54
N THR A 263 -6.20 17.44 -41.32
CA THR A 263 -5.65 17.92 -40.04
C THR A 263 -6.46 19.10 -39.51
N VAL A 264 -6.80 19.07 -38.21
CA VAL A 264 -7.30 20.25 -37.49
C VAL A 264 -6.22 20.77 -36.57
N THR A 265 -5.87 22.05 -36.74
CA THR A 265 -4.83 22.73 -35.98
C THR A 265 -5.44 23.78 -35.06
N TYR A 266 -5.33 23.58 -33.75
CA TYR A 266 -5.68 24.60 -32.75
C TYR A 266 -4.47 25.51 -32.50
N ASN A 267 -4.59 26.80 -32.84
CA ASN A 267 -3.45 27.73 -32.96
C ASN A 267 -3.64 29.05 -32.19
N SER A 268 -4.46 29.12 -31.14
CA SER A 268 -4.59 30.37 -30.39
C SER A 268 -3.24 30.83 -29.83
N SER A 269 -2.93 32.11 -30.02
CA SER A 269 -1.70 32.76 -29.54
C SER A 269 -1.71 33.08 -28.04
N SER A 270 -2.89 33.13 -27.41
CA SER A 270 -3.06 33.42 -25.98
C SER A 270 -4.39 32.89 -25.43
N GLY A 271 -4.56 32.95 -24.11
CA GLY A 271 -5.78 32.51 -23.42
C GLY A 271 -6.02 30.99 -23.47
N SER A 272 -7.19 30.58 -23.00
CA SER A 272 -7.61 29.17 -22.98
C SER A 272 -8.51 28.88 -24.18
N GLN A 273 -7.94 28.22 -25.20
CA GLN A 273 -8.66 27.76 -26.37
C GLN A 273 -9.36 26.43 -26.08
N LYS A 274 -10.67 26.39 -26.33
CA LYS A 274 -11.49 25.20 -26.14
C LYS A 274 -11.25 24.17 -27.26
N VAL A 275 -10.99 22.92 -26.88
CA VAL A 275 -10.84 21.77 -27.80
C VAL A 275 -11.98 20.79 -27.56
N PHE A 276 -12.69 20.43 -28.63
CA PHE A 276 -13.95 19.69 -28.56
C PHE A 276 -13.73 18.18 -28.59
N THR A 277 -14.62 17.44 -27.93
CA THR A 277 -14.63 15.97 -27.86
C THR A 277 -16.03 15.43 -28.14
N GLY A 278 -16.21 14.11 -28.17
CA GLY A 278 -17.53 13.49 -28.28
C GLY A 278 -18.46 13.74 -27.07
N GLY A 279 -17.97 14.41 -26.02
CA GLY A 279 -18.81 14.89 -24.92
C GLY A 279 -19.53 16.21 -25.23
N ASP A 280 -19.12 16.96 -26.25
CA ASP A 280 -19.83 18.16 -26.71
C ASP A 280 -21.00 17.75 -27.61
N ALA A 281 -22.23 18.15 -27.24
CA ALA A 281 -23.44 17.79 -27.97
C ALA A 281 -23.37 18.23 -29.44
N SER A 282 -23.73 17.31 -30.36
CA SER A 282 -23.73 17.50 -31.81
C SER A 282 -22.35 17.75 -32.46
N PHE A 283 -21.27 17.33 -31.80
CA PHE A 283 -19.92 17.37 -32.35
C PHE A 283 -19.38 15.97 -32.68
N GLY A 284 -18.79 15.80 -33.87
CA GLY A 284 -18.07 14.57 -34.26
C GLY A 284 -18.97 13.32 -34.34
N THR A 285 -20.15 13.47 -34.93
CA THR A 285 -21.26 12.49 -34.91
C THR A 285 -21.05 11.28 -35.83
N PHE A 286 -20.15 11.36 -36.81
CA PHE A 286 -20.02 10.35 -37.88
C PHE A 286 -18.78 9.46 -37.76
N SER A 287 -17.58 10.04 -37.79
CA SER A 287 -16.32 9.26 -37.89
C SER A 287 -15.31 9.62 -36.79
N GLY A 288 -15.81 9.95 -35.61
CA GLY A 288 -14.99 10.41 -34.47
C GLY A 288 -14.69 11.90 -34.53
N ASN A 289 -13.81 12.37 -33.65
CA ASN A 289 -13.60 13.80 -33.48
C ASN A 289 -12.63 14.38 -34.51
N TYR A 290 -11.50 13.72 -34.75
CA TYR A 290 -10.42 14.22 -35.61
C TYR A 290 -9.81 13.11 -36.45
N GLN A 291 -9.43 13.43 -37.69
CA GLN A 291 -8.54 12.58 -38.47
C GLN A 291 -7.12 12.75 -37.91
N ASN A 292 -6.46 13.88 -38.19
CA ASN A 292 -5.25 14.31 -37.49
C ASN A 292 -5.54 15.55 -36.63
N LEU A 293 -4.85 15.69 -35.50
CA LEU A 293 -5.05 16.79 -34.55
C LEU A 293 -3.71 17.43 -34.20
N ALA A 294 -3.58 18.73 -34.43
CA ALA A 294 -2.37 19.50 -34.13
C ALA A 294 -2.65 20.60 -33.10
N PHE A 295 -1.73 20.76 -32.15
CA PHE A 295 -1.73 21.84 -31.17
C PHE A 295 -0.52 22.73 -31.36
N THR A 296 -0.77 24.02 -31.60
CA THR A 296 0.24 25.06 -31.86
C THR A 296 -0.14 26.37 -31.17
N GLY A 297 0.73 27.38 -31.20
CA GLY A 297 0.48 28.69 -30.56
C GLY A 297 0.53 28.64 -29.02
N ALA A 298 0.80 29.78 -28.37
CA ALA A 298 1.08 29.81 -26.93
C ALA A 298 -0.15 29.69 -26.01
N GLY A 299 -1.37 29.80 -26.54
CA GLY A 299 -2.59 29.64 -25.74
C GLY A 299 -2.77 28.21 -25.22
N THR A 300 -3.31 28.06 -24.00
CA THR A 300 -3.65 26.76 -23.42
C THR A 300 -4.78 26.10 -24.20
N LYS A 301 -4.65 24.82 -24.53
CA LYS A 301 -5.64 24.00 -25.23
C LYS A 301 -6.39 23.18 -24.19
N VAL A 302 -7.54 23.68 -23.76
CA VAL A 302 -8.37 23.03 -22.73
C VAL A 302 -9.32 22.07 -23.42
N VAL A 303 -9.08 20.77 -23.24
CA VAL A 303 -9.90 19.71 -23.83
C VAL A 303 -11.13 19.47 -22.96
N THR A 304 -12.30 19.40 -23.58
CA THR A 304 -13.55 19.09 -22.87
C THR A 304 -13.58 17.67 -22.33
N GLY A 305 -14.46 17.41 -21.36
CA GLY A 305 -14.71 16.04 -20.88
C GLY A 305 -15.44 15.21 -21.93
N GLY A 306 -15.34 13.89 -21.83
CA GLY A 306 -15.87 12.95 -22.81
C GLY A 306 -14.77 12.13 -23.50
N ALA A 307 -15.11 11.48 -24.61
CA ALA A 307 -14.15 10.72 -25.41
C ALA A 307 -13.51 11.63 -26.47
N LEU A 308 -12.20 11.85 -26.40
CA LEU A 308 -11.39 12.45 -27.46
C LEU A 308 -10.86 11.33 -28.38
N THR A 309 -11.26 11.32 -29.64
CA THR A 309 -10.80 10.32 -30.63
C THR A 309 -10.03 10.98 -31.78
N VAL A 310 -8.83 10.48 -32.06
CA VAL A 310 -7.97 10.89 -33.18
C VAL A 310 -7.66 9.66 -34.02
N SER A 311 -8.18 9.59 -35.25
CA SER A 311 -8.04 8.42 -36.13
C SER A 311 -6.65 8.24 -36.74
N GLY A 312 -5.93 9.34 -36.89
CA GLY A 312 -4.54 9.44 -37.33
C GLY A 312 -3.66 10.01 -36.23
N ASP A 313 -2.76 10.92 -36.59
CA ASP A 313 -1.70 11.42 -35.72
C ASP A 313 -2.16 12.59 -34.85
N MET A 314 -1.62 12.65 -33.62
CA MET A 314 -1.71 13.81 -32.75
C MET A 314 -0.34 14.51 -32.69
N LEU A 315 -0.31 15.80 -33.00
CA LEU A 315 0.90 16.61 -33.11
C LEU A 315 0.91 17.74 -32.08
N THR A 316 2.09 17.99 -31.51
CA THR A 316 2.36 19.19 -30.70
C THR A 316 3.61 19.86 -31.28
N THR A 317 3.49 21.12 -31.73
CA THR A 317 4.61 21.84 -32.37
C THR A 317 4.69 23.30 -31.89
N GLY A 318 5.90 23.87 -31.88
CA GLY A 318 6.13 25.31 -31.64
C GLY A 318 7.30 25.64 -30.71
N THR A 319 7.82 26.86 -30.82
CA THR A 319 8.93 27.41 -29.99
C THR A 319 8.45 28.00 -28.65
N THR A 320 7.16 28.35 -28.55
CA THR A 320 6.47 28.72 -27.31
C THR A 320 5.54 27.57 -26.93
N THR A 321 5.82 26.88 -25.83
CA THR A 321 5.21 25.59 -25.48
C THR A 321 3.68 25.66 -25.33
N PRO A 322 2.85 25.17 -26.29
CA PRO A 322 1.41 25.05 -26.06
C PRO A 322 1.16 24.10 -24.88
N LEU A 323 0.34 24.50 -23.91
CA LEU A 323 -0.16 23.58 -22.88
C LEU A 323 -1.41 22.89 -23.41
N VAL A 324 -1.37 21.58 -23.61
CA VAL A 324 -2.53 20.70 -23.84
C VAL A 324 -2.98 20.16 -22.50
N ASP A 325 -4.14 20.65 -22.05
CA ASP A 325 -4.68 20.35 -20.73
C ASP A 325 -5.81 19.31 -20.83
N PHE A 326 -5.47 18.06 -20.54
CA PHE A 326 -6.44 16.99 -20.29
C PHE A 326 -6.80 16.89 -18.79
N ALA A 327 -6.09 17.58 -17.90
CA ALA A 327 -6.28 17.43 -16.46
C ALA A 327 -7.54 18.13 -15.95
N SER A 328 -7.90 19.28 -16.51
CA SER A 328 -9.07 20.04 -16.07
C SER A 328 -10.40 19.29 -16.23
N ASN A 329 -10.56 18.51 -17.31
CA ASN A 329 -11.84 17.84 -17.61
C ASN A 329 -11.75 16.32 -17.75
N ASN A 330 -10.56 15.74 -17.55
CA ASN A 330 -10.34 14.28 -17.51
C ASN A 330 -10.95 13.48 -18.69
N PRO A 331 -10.75 13.88 -19.96
CA PRO A 331 -11.25 13.11 -21.09
C PRO A 331 -10.59 11.74 -21.18
N THR A 332 -11.31 10.78 -21.78
CA THR A 332 -10.69 9.54 -22.27
C THR A 332 -10.14 9.81 -23.66
N VAL A 333 -8.83 9.73 -23.83
CA VAL A 333 -8.14 10.05 -25.09
C VAL A 333 -7.72 8.77 -25.80
N THR A 334 -8.16 8.60 -27.05
CA THR A 334 -7.76 7.50 -27.93
C THR A 334 -7.16 8.05 -29.21
N ILE A 335 -5.90 7.71 -29.46
CA ILE A 335 -5.15 8.14 -30.64
C ILE A 335 -4.78 6.87 -31.40
N THR A 336 -5.37 6.68 -32.58
CA THR A 336 -5.15 5.51 -33.41
C THR A 336 -3.83 5.60 -34.17
N GLY A 337 -3.42 6.80 -34.58
CA GLY A 337 -2.09 7.08 -35.12
C GLY A 337 -1.06 7.43 -34.05
N SER A 338 0.04 8.03 -34.49
CA SER A 338 1.22 8.34 -33.68
C SER A 338 1.03 9.62 -32.87
N VAL A 339 1.77 9.72 -31.76
CA VAL A 339 1.94 10.99 -31.05
C VAL A 339 3.29 11.55 -31.41
N LEU A 340 3.31 12.68 -32.11
CA LEU A 340 4.51 13.32 -32.63
C LEU A 340 4.65 14.71 -32.01
N GLY A 341 5.45 14.80 -30.94
CA GLY A 341 5.74 16.04 -30.25
C GLY A 341 7.13 16.57 -30.57
N SER A 342 7.19 17.83 -31.00
CA SER A 342 8.41 18.64 -31.18
C SER A 342 8.41 19.89 -30.27
N GLY A 343 7.82 19.77 -29.07
CA GLY A 343 7.67 20.84 -28.08
C GLY A 343 6.30 20.80 -27.39
N GLY A 344 6.04 21.72 -26.46
CA GLY A 344 4.74 21.83 -25.75
C GLY A 344 4.68 21.09 -24.40
N THR A 345 3.56 21.25 -23.68
CA THR A 345 3.29 20.59 -22.39
C THR A 345 1.98 19.81 -22.51
N ILE A 346 1.96 18.54 -22.16
CA ILE A 346 0.74 17.72 -22.03
C ILE A 346 0.53 17.38 -20.56
N THR A 347 -0.63 17.73 -20.00
CA THR A 347 -1.02 17.36 -18.63
C THR A 347 -2.19 16.39 -18.65
N GLN A 348 -2.02 15.23 -18.01
CA GLN A 348 -3.10 14.25 -17.80
C GLN A 348 -3.64 14.35 -16.38
N GLY A 349 -4.96 14.28 -16.22
CA GLY A 349 -5.61 14.10 -14.93
C GLY A 349 -5.92 12.63 -14.65
N SER A 350 -7.17 12.32 -14.31
CA SER A 350 -7.66 10.95 -14.09
C SER A 350 -8.14 10.24 -15.36
N GLY A 351 -8.33 10.98 -16.46
CA GLY A 351 -8.73 10.43 -17.76
C GLY A 351 -7.61 9.61 -18.41
N SER A 352 -7.94 8.46 -18.99
CA SER A 352 -6.95 7.56 -19.61
C SER A 352 -6.52 8.05 -20.99
N ILE A 353 -5.26 7.81 -21.35
CA ILE A 353 -4.69 8.08 -22.68
C ILE A 353 -4.26 6.75 -23.32
N THR A 354 -4.73 6.47 -24.53
CA THR A 354 -4.34 5.29 -25.30
C THR A 354 -3.76 5.71 -26.65
N VAL A 355 -2.53 5.25 -26.94
CA VAL A 355 -1.83 5.48 -28.20
C VAL A 355 -1.63 4.16 -28.92
N ASN A 356 -2.32 3.99 -30.06
CA ASN A 356 -2.27 2.79 -30.89
C ASN A 356 -1.33 2.90 -32.09
N GLY A 357 -0.90 4.11 -32.46
CA GLY A 357 0.00 4.31 -33.57
C GLY A 357 1.40 3.77 -33.32
N THR A 358 2.20 3.74 -34.38
CA THR A 358 3.53 3.13 -34.36
C THR A 358 4.49 3.86 -33.43
N THR A 359 4.37 5.18 -33.31
CA THR A 359 5.37 6.01 -32.64
C THR A 359 4.75 6.89 -31.56
N PHE A 360 5.41 6.93 -30.40
CA PHE A 360 5.30 8.01 -29.44
C PHE A 360 6.64 8.76 -29.43
N GLN A 361 6.62 10.05 -29.71
CA GLN A 361 7.79 10.90 -29.71
C GLN A 361 7.50 12.17 -28.90
N ASN A 362 8.25 12.38 -27.84
CA ASN A 362 8.31 13.67 -27.13
C ASN A 362 9.71 14.27 -27.28
N THR A 363 9.89 15.16 -28.25
CA THR A 363 11.16 15.83 -28.53
C THR A 363 11.16 17.23 -27.94
N GLY A 364 11.81 17.42 -26.79
CA GLY A 364 11.94 18.74 -26.14
C GLY A 364 10.65 19.27 -25.46
N GLY A 365 9.53 18.54 -25.51
CA GLY A 365 8.30 18.87 -24.78
C GLY A 365 8.27 18.32 -23.35
N THR A 366 7.19 18.61 -22.62
CA THR A 366 6.92 18.11 -21.27
C THR A 366 5.64 17.29 -21.27
N MET A 367 5.65 16.09 -20.70
CA MET A 367 4.44 15.32 -20.41
C MET A 367 4.37 15.01 -18.92
N THR A 368 3.32 15.46 -18.25
CA THR A 368 3.07 15.20 -16.83
C THR A 368 1.81 14.38 -16.69
N LEU A 369 1.95 13.18 -16.13
CA LEU A 369 0.83 12.26 -15.96
C LEU A 369 0.19 12.40 -14.58
N GLY A 370 -1.12 12.13 -14.52
CA GLY A 370 -1.92 12.18 -13.30
C GLY A 370 -2.20 10.78 -12.74
N THR A 371 -3.44 10.54 -12.35
CA THR A 371 -3.91 9.23 -11.86
C THR A 371 -4.47 8.34 -12.98
N GLY A 372 -4.71 8.91 -14.17
CA GLY A 372 -5.20 8.17 -15.34
C GLY A 372 -4.17 7.18 -15.90
N VAL A 373 -4.64 6.14 -16.57
CA VAL A 373 -3.77 5.14 -17.19
C VAL A 373 -3.22 5.67 -18.52
N LEU A 374 -1.93 5.50 -18.78
CA LEU A 374 -1.34 5.67 -20.11
C LEU A 374 -1.08 4.31 -20.73
N THR A 375 -1.62 4.06 -21.92
CA THR A 375 -1.44 2.80 -22.65
C THR A 375 -0.78 3.08 -24.00
N PHE A 376 0.37 2.45 -24.25
CA PHE A 376 1.11 2.54 -25.50
C PHE A 376 1.16 1.16 -26.19
N ASN A 377 0.58 1.09 -27.39
CA ASN A 377 0.54 -0.10 -28.24
C ASN A 377 1.46 0.01 -29.47
N GLY A 378 2.25 1.08 -29.57
CA GLY A 378 3.18 1.33 -30.68
C GLY A 378 4.51 0.59 -30.59
N SER A 379 5.29 0.66 -31.67
CA SER A 379 6.60 0.02 -31.81
C SER A 379 7.74 0.82 -31.21
N THR A 380 7.62 2.15 -31.15
CA THR A 380 8.72 3.04 -30.79
C THR A 380 8.26 4.09 -29.79
N PHE A 381 8.84 4.10 -28.60
CA PHE A 381 8.66 5.14 -27.60
C PHE A 381 9.96 5.94 -27.45
N THR A 382 9.95 7.22 -27.81
CA THR A 382 11.10 8.11 -27.70
C THR A 382 10.71 9.33 -26.85
N ASN A 383 11.42 9.55 -25.76
CA ASN A 383 11.27 10.76 -24.95
C ASN A 383 12.62 11.46 -24.77
N THR A 384 12.86 12.53 -25.52
CA THR A 384 14.03 13.38 -25.34
C THR A 384 13.72 14.70 -24.62
N GLY A 385 12.43 14.96 -24.33
CA GLY A 385 11.95 16.01 -23.44
C GLY A 385 11.74 15.52 -21.99
N THR A 386 10.96 16.26 -21.20
CA THR A 386 10.60 15.88 -19.82
C THR A 386 9.39 14.96 -19.82
N PHE A 387 9.48 13.83 -19.12
CA PHE A 387 8.36 12.92 -18.90
C PHE A 387 8.26 12.58 -17.42
N THR A 388 7.17 12.99 -16.79
CA THR A 388 6.91 12.83 -15.35
C THR A 388 5.74 11.86 -15.17
N PRO A 389 6.01 10.57 -14.90
CA PRO A 389 4.96 9.62 -14.53
C PRO A 389 4.21 10.07 -13.28
N GLY A 390 2.90 9.85 -13.27
CA GLY A 390 2.03 10.09 -12.13
C GLY A 390 1.78 8.82 -11.32
N ALA A 391 0.71 8.82 -10.55
CA ALA A 391 0.28 7.63 -9.79
C ALA A 391 -0.46 6.60 -10.66
N GLY A 392 -0.91 6.99 -11.86
CA GLY A 392 -1.52 6.10 -12.83
C GLY A 392 -0.53 5.10 -13.43
N ARG A 393 -1.02 3.92 -13.83
CA ARG A 393 -0.20 2.89 -14.47
C ARG A 393 0.18 3.29 -15.90
N ILE A 394 1.42 3.01 -16.28
CA ILE A 394 1.90 3.08 -17.66
C ILE A 394 2.01 1.67 -18.24
N ASN A 395 1.28 1.41 -19.34
CA ASN A 395 1.27 0.12 -20.02
C ASN A 395 2.02 0.21 -21.35
N PHE A 396 3.05 -0.62 -21.51
CA PHE A 396 3.64 -0.95 -22.81
C PHE A 396 3.03 -2.28 -23.28
N SER A 397 1.93 -2.20 -24.04
CA SER A 397 1.03 -3.32 -24.31
C SER A 397 0.99 -3.78 -25.77
N ARG A 398 1.90 -3.28 -26.62
CA ARG A 398 2.07 -3.84 -27.96
C ARG A 398 2.33 -5.34 -27.87
N SER A 399 1.66 -6.16 -28.69
CA SER A 399 1.93 -7.59 -28.76
C SER A 399 3.29 -7.90 -29.38
N GLY A 400 3.72 -7.13 -30.38
CA GLY A 400 5.05 -7.20 -30.99
C GLY A 400 6.18 -6.56 -30.16
N ALA A 401 7.38 -6.50 -30.74
CA ALA A 401 8.55 -5.90 -30.11
C ALA A 401 8.37 -4.39 -29.88
N VAL A 402 9.01 -3.80 -28.86
CA VAL A 402 8.97 -2.35 -28.62
C VAL A 402 10.37 -1.83 -28.36
N SER A 403 10.74 -0.69 -28.95
CA SER A 403 11.98 0.04 -28.64
C SER A 403 11.65 1.27 -27.80
N LEU A 404 12.33 1.43 -26.67
CA LEU A 404 12.15 2.52 -25.72
C LEU A 404 13.45 3.31 -25.57
N THR A 405 13.39 4.62 -25.81
CA THR A 405 14.54 5.53 -25.77
C THR A 405 14.21 6.75 -24.92
N THR A 406 15.11 7.11 -23.99
CA THR A 406 15.02 8.35 -23.21
C THR A 406 16.37 9.09 -23.16
N THR A 407 16.39 10.41 -23.01
CA THR A 407 17.62 11.17 -22.68
C THR A 407 17.63 11.68 -21.24
N THR A 408 16.45 11.93 -20.66
CA THR A 408 16.27 12.28 -19.25
C THR A 408 15.81 11.06 -18.45
N PRO A 409 16.18 10.93 -17.16
CA PRO A 409 15.66 9.86 -16.32
C PRO A 409 14.13 9.86 -16.26
N VAL A 410 13.52 8.68 -16.40
CA VAL A 410 12.06 8.49 -16.23
C VAL A 410 11.81 7.60 -15.02
N VAL A 411 11.12 8.12 -14.01
CA VAL A 411 10.84 7.41 -12.75
C VAL A 411 9.41 6.90 -12.71
N PHE A 412 9.23 5.60 -12.94
CA PHE A 412 7.93 4.95 -12.93
C PHE A 412 7.47 4.60 -11.51
N GLN A 413 6.22 4.96 -11.19
CA GLN A 413 5.55 4.52 -9.97
C GLN A 413 4.79 3.21 -10.16
N ASP A 414 4.15 3.01 -11.32
CA ASP A 414 3.60 1.72 -11.74
C ASP A 414 3.76 1.57 -13.26
N VAL A 415 4.55 0.59 -13.69
CA VAL A 415 4.78 0.28 -15.11
C VAL A 415 4.53 -1.20 -15.40
N ALA A 416 3.85 -1.48 -16.50
CA ALA A 416 3.60 -2.84 -16.96
C ALA A 416 4.06 -3.04 -18.41
N PHE A 417 4.81 -4.12 -18.63
CA PHE A 417 5.23 -4.60 -19.95
C PHE A 417 4.40 -5.84 -20.29
N ASN A 418 3.47 -5.68 -21.23
CA ASN A 418 2.39 -6.64 -21.46
C ASN A 418 2.44 -7.27 -22.87
N ASN A 419 1.60 -8.29 -23.05
CA ASN A 419 1.25 -8.94 -24.30
C ASN A 419 2.40 -9.64 -25.04
N GLY A 420 3.38 -10.17 -24.29
CA GLY A 420 4.48 -10.97 -24.83
C GLY A 420 5.57 -10.17 -25.55
N ASN A 421 6.45 -10.88 -26.28
CA ASN A 421 7.59 -10.35 -27.06
C ASN A 421 8.61 -9.52 -26.26
N THR A 422 9.65 -9.04 -26.96
CA THR A 422 10.71 -8.24 -26.36
C THR A 422 10.37 -6.75 -26.33
N LYS A 423 10.45 -6.15 -25.15
CA LYS A 423 10.41 -4.71 -24.90
C LYS A 423 11.85 -4.28 -24.59
N THR A 424 12.46 -3.44 -25.40
CA THR A 424 13.89 -3.12 -25.33
C THR A 424 14.08 -1.70 -24.85
N LEU A 425 14.76 -1.53 -23.71
CA LEU A 425 15.26 -0.24 -23.26
C LEU A 425 16.53 0.08 -24.04
N THR A 426 16.36 0.70 -25.21
CA THR A 426 17.42 0.92 -26.20
C THR A 426 18.50 1.87 -25.68
N SER A 427 18.10 2.96 -25.03
CA SER A 427 19.03 3.90 -24.38
C SER A 427 18.30 4.78 -23.37
N GLY A 428 19.06 5.37 -22.44
CA GLY A 428 18.58 6.31 -21.43
C GLY A 428 18.58 5.73 -20.02
N ASN A 429 17.81 6.34 -19.12
CA ASN A 429 17.76 5.93 -17.72
C ASN A 429 16.31 5.72 -17.29
N PHE A 430 15.85 4.47 -17.38
CA PHE A 430 14.53 4.07 -16.94
C PHE A 430 14.61 3.61 -15.49
N GLN A 431 13.77 4.17 -14.63
CA GLN A 431 13.84 3.94 -13.20
C GLN A 431 12.51 3.46 -12.67
N VAL A 432 12.54 2.50 -11.75
CA VAL A 432 11.39 2.16 -10.92
C VAL A 432 11.56 2.89 -9.60
N GLY A 433 10.60 3.76 -9.25
CA GLY A 433 10.62 4.57 -8.04
C GLY A 433 10.79 3.75 -6.76
N SER A 434 11.24 4.38 -5.67
CA SER A 434 11.47 3.71 -4.37
C SER A 434 10.20 3.11 -3.75
N THR A 435 9.02 3.56 -4.18
CA THR A 435 7.72 2.97 -3.85
C THR A 435 7.04 2.34 -5.06
N GLY A 436 7.74 2.30 -6.21
CA GLY A 436 7.20 1.89 -7.49
C GLY A 436 7.34 0.40 -7.81
N VAL A 437 6.59 -0.06 -8.80
CA VAL A 437 6.57 -1.46 -9.27
C VAL A 437 6.71 -1.56 -10.78
N ALA A 438 7.49 -2.54 -11.24
CA ALA A 438 7.49 -3.00 -12.62
C ALA A 438 6.87 -4.41 -12.71
N THR A 439 5.91 -4.57 -13.63
CA THR A 439 5.17 -5.82 -13.87
C THR A 439 5.41 -6.31 -15.29
N LEU A 440 5.59 -7.63 -15.46
CA LEU A 440 5.69 -8.27 -16.77
C LEU A 440 4.53 -9.27 -16.93
N SER A 441 3.93 -9.34 -18.12
CA SER A 441 3.01 -10.42 -18.47
C SER A 441 3.75 -11.70 -18.91
N GLY A 442 3.04 -12.82 -18.99
CA GLY A 442 3.61 -14.08 -19.50
C GLY A 442 4.22 -13.92 -20.89
N SER A 443 5.32 -14.63 -21.14
CA SER A 443 6.06 -14.59 -22.41
C SER A 443 6.60 -13.21 -22.84
N THR A 444 6.66 -12.22 -21.93
CA THR A 444 7.28 -10.91 -22.18
C THR A 444 8.74 -10.92 -21.76
N THR A 445 9.62 -10.42 -22.62
CA THR A 445 11.03 -10.16 -22.29
C THR A 445 11.26 -8.65 -22.18
N LEU A 446 11.77 -8.15 -21.05
CA LEU A 446 12.28 -6.78 -20.96
C LEU A 446 13.80 -6.80 -21.11
N ALA A 447 14.30 -6.35 -22.25
CA ALA A 447 15.73 -6.20 -22.49
C ALA A 447 16.21 -4.87 -21.91
N SER A 448 16.82 -4.92 -20.72
CA SER A 448 17.26 -3.75 -19.96
C SER A 448 18.45 -3.03 -20.60
N GLY A 449 19.40 -3.78 -21.15
CA GLY A 449 20.60 -3.20 -21.78
C GLY A 449 21.46 -2.33 -20.86
N GLY A 450 21.35 -2.48 -19.54
CA GLY A 450 22.00 -1.59 -18.54
C GLY A 450 21.22 -0.32 -18.21
N ASN A 451 20.07 -0.09 -18.85
CA ASN A 451 19.31 1.17 -18.76
C ASN A 451 18.20 1.13 -17.69
N LEU A 452 17.94 -0.01 -17.04
CA LEU A 452 16.97 -0.12 -15.94
C LEU A 452 17.63 0.08 -14.58
N THR A 453 17.08 0.99 -13.78
CA THR A 453 17.46 1.19 -12.38
C THR A 453 16.28 0.95 -11.44
N ILE A 454 16.46 0.16 -10.39
CA ILE A 454 15.49 -0.01 -9.32
C ILE A 454 15.95 0.84 -8.14
N LEU A 455 15.22 1.92 -7.84
CA LEU A 455 15.65 2.92 -6.86
C LEU A 455 15.44 2.46 -5.42
N SER A 456 16.29 2.95 -4.52
CA SER A 456 16.16 2.71 -3.08
C SER A 456 16.50 3.98 -2.30
N THR A 457 15.63 4.35 -1.36
CA THR A 457 15.72 5.57 -0.53
C THR A 457 15.23 5.24 0.88
N ALA A 458 15.28 6.21 1.81
CA ALA A 458 14.67 6.07 3.13
C ALA A 458 13.17 5.68 3.07
N ALA A 459 12.45 6.09 2.01
CA ALA A 459 11.03 5.79 1.82
C ALA A 459 10.75 4.34 1.38
N GLY A 460 11.74 3.58 0.90
CA GLY A 460 11.57 2.22 0.40
C GLY A 460 12.48 1.84 -0.76
N SER A 461 12.24 0.68 -1.34
CA SER A 461 12.90 0.20 -2.56
C SER A 461 11.89 -0.17 -3.64
N GLY A 462 12.18 0.19 -4.89
CA GLY A 462 11.42 -0.25 -6.05
C GLY A 462 11.38 -1.77 -6.16
N ARG A 463 10.35 -2.31 -6.82
CA ARG A 463 10.14 -3.76 -6.89
C ARG A 463 9.88 -4.26 -8.30
N ILE A 464 10.44 -5.43 -8.60
CA ILE A 464 10.00 -6.26 -9.71
C ILE A 464 8.92 -7.21 -9.18
N ALA A 465 7.73 -7.17 -9.78
CA ALA A 465 6.64 -8.07 -9.43
C ALA A 465 7.01 -9.54 -9.68
N VAL A 466 6.17 -10.47 -9.21
CA VAL A 466 6.29 -11.89 -9.55
C VAL A 466 6.25 -12.02 -11.08
N MET A 467 7.29 -12.59 -11.68
CA MET A 467 7.37 -12.79 -13.12
C MET A 467 6.68 -14.11 -13.50
N PRO A 468 5.65 -14.08 -14.35
CA PRO A 468 5.00 -15.29 -14.83
C PRO A 468 5.95 -16.18 -15.63
N ALA A 469 5.62 -17.46 -15.77
CA ALA A 469 6.37 -18.38 -16.61
C ALA A 469 6.53 -17.84 -18.05
N GLY A 470 7.71 -18.03 -18.63
CA GLY A 470 8.07 -17.53 -19.97
C GLY A 470 8.45 -16.05 -20.03
N SER A 471 8.23 -15.27 -18.97
CA SER A 471 8.71 -13.88 -18.91
C SER A 471 10.14 -13.78 -18.38
N SER A 472 10.88 -12.74 -18.77
CA SER A 472 12.26 -12.52 -18.30
C SER A 472 12.69 -11.07 -18.40
N ILE A 473 13.63 -10.67 -17.54
CA ILE A 473 14.43 -9.45 -17.73
C ILE A 473 15.83 -9.88 -18.16
N THR A 474 16.35 -9.29 -19.24
CA THR A 474 17.66 -9.63 -19.82
C THR A 474 18.57 -8.40 -19.90
N GLY A 475 19.89 -8.64 -19.93
CA GLY A 475 20.89 -7.58 -19.80
C GLY A 475 21.02 -7.05 -18.37
N ASP A 476 22.01 -6.20 -18.16
CA ASP A 476 22.31 -5.68 -16.82
C ASP A 476 21.19 -4.77 -16.30
N VAL A 477 20.96 -4.84 -15.00
CA VAL A 477 20.03 -4.01 -14.23
C VAL A 477 20.80 -3.40 -13.06
N ASN A 478 20.55 -2.13 -12.77
CA ASN A 478 21.09 -1.43 -11.62
C ASN A 478 20.09 -1.51 -10.46
N VAL A 479 20.41 -2.25 -9.39
CA VAL A 479 19.54 -2.35 -8.22
C VAL A 479 20.16 -1.61 -7.05
N GLN A 480 19.48 -0.56 -6.60
CA GLN A 480 19.94 0.26 -5.49
C GLN A 480 19.54 -0.31 -4.15
N ARG A 481 20.35 0.00 -3.15
CA ARG A 481 20.12 -0.37 -1.76
C ARG A 481 20.54 0.76 -0.83
N PHE A 482 19.54 1.37 -0.19
CA PHE A 482 19.71 2.43 0.80
C PHE A 482 20.08 1.88 2.17
N PHE A 483 21.13 2.42 2.78
CA PHE A 483 21.50 2.19 4.18
C PHE A 483 21.31 3.45 4.98
N GLN A 484 20.49 3.35 6.03
CA GLN A 484 20.36 4.43 7.00
C GLN A 484 21.63 4.56 7.83
N GLY A 485 22.08 5.79 7.91
CA GLY A 485 23.08 6.32 8.77
C GLY A 485 22.55 7.29 9.83
N SER A 486 23.44 8.13 10.33
CA SER A 486 23.16 9.28 11.19
C SER A 486 24.26 10.30 10.96
N SER A 487 23.88 11.58 10.86
CA SER A 487 24.82 12.70 10.79
C SER A 487 25.13 13.33 12.15
N THR A 488 24.63 12.74 13.24
CA THR A 488 24.72 13.31 14.60
C THR A 488 25.16 12.31 15.67
N SER A 489 25.21 11.01 15.35
CA SER A 489 25.56 9.96 16.31
C SER A 489 26.25 8.77 15.66
N LEU A 490 27.16 8.12 16.40
CA LEU A 490 27.83 6.89 15.99
C LEU A 490 26.95 5.63 16.15
N SER A 491 25.71 5.76 16.66
CA SER A 491 24.82 4.63 16.91
C SER A 491 24.57 3.76 15.67
N LYS A 492 24.59 4.33 14.46
CA LYS A 492 24.37 3.60 13.19
C LYS A 492 25.63 3.02 12.57
N ARG A 493 26.81 3.29 13.14
CA ARG A 493 28.09 2.76 12.68
C ARG A 493 28.20 1.30 13.10
N GLY A 494 28.30 0.37 12.16
CA GLY A 494 28.31 -1.05 12.50
C GLY A 494 27.87 -1.95 11.37
N TYR A 495 27.71 -3.23 11.66
CA TYR A 495 27.40 -4.23 10.66
C TYR A 495 26.00 -4.06 10.04
N ARG A 496 25.88 -4.50 8.79
CA ARG A 496 24.65 -4.70 8.02
C ARG A 496 24.69 -6.11 7.42
N LEU A 497 23.58 -6.82 7.44
CA LEU A 497 23.46 -8.08 6.71
C LEU A 497 22.97 -7.82 5.30
N ILE A 498 23.79 -8.14 4.32
CA ILE A 498 23.52 -7.85 2.91
C ILE A 498 23.58 -9.12 2.07
N SER A 499 22.89 -9.08 0.94
CA SER A 499 22.88 -10.08 -0.12
C SER A 499 22.70 -9.34 -1.46
N SER A 500 22.49 -10.09 -2.54
CA SER A 500 22.43 -9.53 -3.88
C SER A 500 21.13 -9.89 -4.62
N PRO A 501 20.40 -8.89 -5.13
CA PRO A 501 19.26 -9.07 -6.04
C PRO A 501 19.67 -9.32 -7.50
N VAL A 502 20.97 -9.20 -7.82
CA VAL A 502 21.55 -9.45 -9.14
C VAL A 502 22.66 -10.50 -9.05
N TYR A 503 23.14 -10.99 -10.18
CA TYR A 503 24.33 -11.81 -10.27
C TYR A 503 25.24 -11.28 -11.37
N ALA A 504 26.54 -11.45 -11.17
CA ALA A 504 27.56 -10.90 -12.06
C ALA A 504 28.21 -11.98 -12.94
N ALA A 505 28.13 -13.25 -12.55
CA ALA A 505 28.61 -14.37 -13.38
C ALA A 505 27.90 -15.69 -13.04
N THR A 506 27.99 -16.64 -13.96
CA THR A 506 27.70 -18.06 -13.71
C THR A 506 29.02 -18.81 -13.59
N VAL A 507 29.24 -19.47 -12.46
CA VAL A 507 30.41 -20.32 -12.19
C VAL A 507 29.93 -21.76 -12.16
N LEU A 508 30.40 -22.58 -13.11
CA LEU A 508 29.87 -23.92 -13.36
C LEU A 508 28.35 -23.87 -13.61
N THR A 509 27.54 -24.36 -12.66
CA THR A 509 26.08 -24.45 -12.76
C THR A 509 25.33 -23.47 -11.86
N TYR A 510 26.03 -22.63 -11.08
CA TYR A 510 25.41 -21.70 -10.13
C TYR A 510 25.82 -20.25 -10.39
N LYS A 511 24.96 -19.32 -9.96
CA LYS A 511 25.14 -17.88 -10.15
C LYS A 511 25.84 -17.27 -8.94
N VAL A 512 26.73 -16.31 -9.16
CA VAL A 512 27.51 -15.63 -8.12
C VAL A 512 27.39 -14.10 -8.24
N PHE A 513 27.46 -13.38 -7.13
CA PHE A 513 27.34 -11.92 -7.11
C PHE A 513 28.65 -11.20 -6.79
N SER A 514 28.73 -9.93 -7.20
CA SER A 514 29.90 -9.08 -7.03
C SER A 514 29.87 -8.27 -5.72
N LEU A 515 31.02 -8.09 -5.07
CA LEU A 515 31.21 -7.17 -3.94
C LEU A 515 31.83 -5.83 -4.37
N ASN A 516 32.26 -5.71 -5.64
CA ASN A 516 33.01 -4.55 -6.15
C ASN A 516 32.23 -3.24 -5.98
N TYR A 517 30.89 -3.30 -6.06
CA TYR A 517 30.04 -2.11 -5.95
C TYR A 517 30.18 -1.39 -4.60
N LEU A 518 30.57 -2.09 -3.53
CA LEU A 518 30.75 -1.49 -2.20
C LEU A 518 31.89 -0.47 -2.20
N LEU A 519 32.91 -0.69 -3.04
CA LEU A 519 34.06 0.20 -3.19
C LEU A 519 33.67 1.56 -3.75
N ASN A 520 32.56 1.67 -4.47
CA ASN A 520 32.14 2.92 -5.08
C ASN A 520 31.65 3.94 -4.05
N THR A 521 31.05 3.48 -2.94
CA THR A 521 30.37 4.35 -1.97
C THR A 521 31.01 4.32 -0.58
N ALA A 522 31.63 3.21 -0.14
CA ALA A 522 32.18 3.09 1.20
C ALA A 522 33.67 2.69 1.22
N TYR A 523 34.30 2.96 2.37
CA TYR A 523 35.58 2.36 2.73
C TYR A 523 35.39 0.87 3.03
N VAL A 524 36.12 0.01 2.33
CA VAL A 524 36.08 -1.46 2.51
C VAL A 524 37.49 -1.93 2.80
N SER A 525 37.77 -2.43 3.98
CA SER A 525 39.10 -2.96 4.35
C SER A 525 39.18 -4.49 4.30
N GLY A 526 40.39 -5.02 4.13
CA GLY A 526 40.72 -6.45 4.22
C GLY A 526 41.62 -6.79 5.43
N ALA A 527 42.06 -8.04 5.54
CA ALA A 527 43.02 -8.47 6.57
C ALA A 527 44.38 -7.74 6.40
N ALA A 528 45.15 -7.58 7.48
CA ALA A 528 46.35 -6.74 7.55
C ALA A 528 47.28 -6.92 6.31
N GLY A 529 47.34 -5.89 5.45
CA GLY A 529 48.18 -5.86 4.23
C GLY A 529 47.46 -6.15 2.90
N GLY A 530 46.17 -6.53 2.90
CA GLY A 530 45.45 -6.97 1.69
C GLY A 530 44.74 -5.89 0.84
N GLY A 531 44.42 -4.73 1.45
CA GLY A 531 43.95 -3.47 0.85
C GLY A 531 42.61 -3.48 0.07
N PHE A 532 41.62 -2.69 0.52
CA PHE A 532 40.62 -2.02 -0.35
C PHE A 532 40.35 -0.58 0.20
N ASN A 533 40.25 0.42 -0.69
CA ASN A 533 39.97 1.85 -0.47
C ASN A 533 40.42 2.65 0.81
N THR A 534 41.38 2.21 1.65
CA THR A 534 42.30 2.95 2.62
C THR A 534 42.39 2.24 3.99
N PRO A 535 43.21 2.69 4.97
CA PRO A 535 44.68 2.68 5.14
C PRO A 535 45.21 1.35 5.74
N SER A 536 46.53 1.18 5.86
CA SER A 536 47.15 -0.02 6.47
C SER A 536 46.71 -0.26 7.93
N GLY A 537 46.60 -1.54 8.34
CA GLY A 537 46.40 -1.91 9.75
C GLY A 537 44.94 -2.03 10.26
N THR A 538 43.93 -1.98 9.38
CA THR A 538 42.51 -2.13 9.79
C THR A 538 41.97 -3.56 9.66
N ASN A 539 40.99 -3.93 10.50
CA ASN A 539 40.26 -5.21 10.39
C ASN A 539 39.42 -5.30 9.10
N PRO A 540 39.09 -6.51 8.61
CA PRO A 540 38.19 -6.69 7.47
C PRO A 540 36.85 -5.96 7.64
N THR A 541 36.28 -5.46 6.55
CA THR A 541 34.95 -4.82 6.53
C THR A 541 33.84 -5.81 6.18
N LEU A 542 34.18 -6.92 5.53
CA LEU A 542 33.23 -7.91 5.03
C LEU A 542 33.48 -9.26 5.69
N TYR A 543 32.42 -9.94 6.15
CA TYR A 543 32.53 -11.28 6.75
C TYR A 543 31.50 -12.26 6.20
N LEU A 544 31.98 -13.46 5.86
CA LEU A 544 31.16 -14.63 5.57
C LEU A 544 31.00 -15.48 6.83
N TYR A 545 29.97 -16.33 6.87
CA TYR A 545 29.67 -17.18 8.02
C TYR A 545 29.76 -18.67 7.66
N ARG A 546 30.28 -19.49 8.59
CA ARG A 546 30.22 -20.96 8.52
C ARG A 546 30.26 -21.59 9.93
N GLU A 547 29.33 -22.50 10.20
CA GLU A 547 29.16 -23.13 11.53
C GLU A 547 30.12 -24.28 11.82
N ASP A 548 30.77 -24.84 10.80
CA ASP A 548 31.69 -25.98 10.91
C ASP A 548 33.10 -25.59 11.40
N ILE A 549 33.23 -24.43 12.05
CA ILE A 549 34.47 -23.91 12.63
C ILE A 549 34.21 -23.48 14.07
N THR A 550 35.10 -23.88 14.98
CA THR A 550 35.04 -23.52 16.41
C THR A 550 34.89 -22.02 16.59
N PRO A 551 33.81 -21.55 17.25
CA PRO A 551 33.74 -20.18 17.73
C PRO A 551 34.77 -20.05 18.87
N THR A 552 36.00 -19.69 18.53
CA THR A 552 36.99 -19.29 19.55
C THR A 552 36.65 -17.88 20.04
N THR A 553 37.05 -17.55 21.28
CA THR A 553 36.88 -16.21 21.87
C THR A 553 37.12 -15.10 20.83
N PHE A 554 36.14 -14.20 20.69
CA PHE A 554 36.11 -13.03 19.80
C PHE A 554 37.21 -11.98 20.10
N ALA A 555 38.40 -12.40 20.51
CA ALA A 555 39.56 -11.54 20.75
C ALA A 555 40.18 -11.01 19.43
N GLY A 556 39.71 -11.47 18.27
CA GLY A 556 40.18 -11.00 16.96
C GLY A 556 39.26 -11.41 15.80
N PHE A 557 39.30 -10.61 14.73
CA PHE A 557 38.42 -10.73 13.56
C PHE A 557 38.89 -11.75 12.50
N THR A 558 39.93 -12.53 12.80
CA THR A 558 40.53 -13.52 11.90
C THR A 558 40.41 -14.96 12.42
N THR A 559 39.84 -15.13 13.62
CA THR A 559 39.70 -16.41 14.32
C THR A 559 38.22 -16.64 14.64
N GLY A 560 37.68 -17.82 14.33
CA GLY A 560 36.27 -18.18 14.59
C GLY A 560 35.44 -18.52 13.35
N ASN A 561 34.13 -18.62 13.53
CA ASN A 561 33.11 -18.96 12.53
C ASN A 561 32.75 -17.83 11.54
N PHE A 562 33.22 -16.60 11.79
CA PHE A 562 33.16 -15.48 10.84
C PHE A 562 34.48 -15.34 10.06
N LYS A 563 34.40 -15.30 8.73
CA LYS A 563 35.54 -15.26 7.81
C LYS A 563 35.62 -13.93 7.09
N GLY A 564 36.61 -13.13 7.47
CA GLY A 564 36.87 -11.84 6.86
C GLY A 564 37.33 -12.00 5.41
N VAL A 565 36.78 -11.18 4.51
CA VAL A 565 37.31 -11.06 3.15
C VAL A 565 38.65 -10.32 3.24
N ALA A 566 39.73 -11.00 2.89
CA ALA A 566 41.08 -10.47 2.95
C ALA A 566 41.38 -9.57 1.75
N LYS A 567 40.91 -9.96 0.56
CA LYS A 567 41.14 -9.22 -0.69
C LYS A 567 40.03 -9.51 -1.71
N ILE A 568 39.54 -8.48 -2.37
CA ILE A 568 38.77 -8.55 -3.62
C ILE A 568 39.76 -8.67 -4.79
N ASN A 569 40.30 -9.87 -5.00
CA ASN A 569 41.43 -10.10 -5.91
C ASN A 569 41.05 -10.04 -7.40
N ASN A 570 39.82 -10.37 -7.78
CA ASN A 570 39.29 -10.26 -9.13
C ASN A 570 37.75 -10.12 -9.12
N THR A 571 37.12 -9.92 -10.29
CA THR A 571 35.65 -9.87 -10.37
C THR A 571 35.05 -11.26 -10.13
N ASN A 572 34.29 -11.33 -9.03
CA ASN A 572 33.49 -12.41 -8.46
C ASN A 572 34.24 -13.50 -7.68
N ALA A 573 35.55 -13.39 -7.52
CA ALA A 573 36.30 -14.22 -6.58
C ALA A 573 37.01 -13.34 -5.54
N TYR A 574 37.12 -13.87 -4.31
CA TYR A 574 37.58 -13.13 -3.15
C TYR A 574 38.48 -14.01 -2.29
N GLU A 575 39.63 -13.49 -1.90
CA GLU A 575 40.52 -14.16 -0.95
C GLU A 575 40.01 -13.96 0.47
N ILE A 576 40.00 -15.04 1.25
CA ILE A 576 39.57 -15.05 2.66
C ILE A 576 40.70 -15.48 3.61
N GLY A 577 41.93 -15.54 3.09
CA GLY A 577 43.15 -15.84 3.83
C GLY A 577 43.25 -17.28 4.37
N THR A 578 44.17 -17.49 5.30
CA THR A 578 44.37 -18.79 5.96
C THR A 578 43.26 -19.06 6.98
N GLN A 579 42.69 -20.26 6.94
CA GLN A 579 41.65 -20.69 7.86
C GLN A 579 42.11 -21.84 8.75
N LYS A 580 41.78 -21.73 10.05
CA LYS A 580 41.87 -22.83 11.00
C LYS A 580 40.55 -23.61 11.02
N TRP A 581 40.58 -24.88 10.65
CA TRP A 581 39.42 -25.77 10.63
C TRP A 581 39.45 -26.66 11.89
N LEU A 582 38.32 -27.25 12.28
CA LEU A 582 38.27 -28.16 13.44
C LEU A 582 39.21 -29.36 13.30
N THR A 583 39.37 -29.88 12.08
CA THR A 583 40.12 -31.12 11.81
C THR A 583 41.39 -30.90 10.99
N LYS A 584 41.71 -29.65 10.62
CA LYS A 584 42.89 -29.30 9.82
C LYS A 584 43.56 -28.03 10.35
N THR A 585 44.86 -28.12 10.61
CA THR A 585 45.70 -26.96 10.95
C THR A 585 45.88 -26.07 9.72
N ASN A 586 45.53 -24.78 9.85
CA ASN A 586 45.86 -23.67 8.94
C ASN A 586 45.89 -24.01 7.43
N THR A 587 44.72 -24.24 6.83
CA THR A 587 44.60 -24.41 5.37
C THR A 587 44.45 -23.04 4.70
N ALA A 588 45.27 -22.75 3.68
CA ALA A 588 45.08 -21.56 2.84
C ALA A 588 43.80 -21.73 2.00
N ASP A 589 42.76 -20.97 2.31
CA ASP A 589 41.54 -20.92 1.51
C ASP A 589 41.64 -19.67 0.63
N THR A 590 42.38 -19.79 -0.48
CA THR A 590 42.95 -18.62 -1.15
C THR A 590 41.94 -17.84 -1.98
N THR A 591 40.82 -18.43 -2.43
CA THR A 591 39.82 -17.73 -3.24
C THR A 591 38.47 -18.42 -3.21
N VAL A 592 37.40 -17.66 -2.92
CA VAL A 592 36.00 -18.12 -2.93
C VAL A 592 35.12 -17.26 -3.80
N THR A 593 34.02 -17.83 -4.29
CA THR A 593 32.93 -17.08 -4.92
C THR A 593 31.71 -17.11 -4.02
N ILE A 594 30.79 -16.15 -4.16
CA ILE A 594 29.61 -16.07 -3.30
C ILE A 594 28.36 -16.35 -4.14
N PRO A 595 27.76 -17.55 -4.03
CA PRO A 595 26.55 -17.87 -4.76
C PRO A 595 25.37 -16.98 -4.34
N VAL A 596 24.46 -16.72 -5.28
CA VAL A 596 23.20 -16.03 -5.01
C VAL A 596 22.40 -16.75 -3.93
N GLY A 597 21.81 -15.98 -3.00
CA GLY A 597 21.08 -16.48 -1.84
C GLY A 597 21.92 -16.60 -0.56
N ASN A 598 23.24 -16.37 -0.62
CA ASN A 598 24.07 -16.20 0.57
C ASN A 598 23.95 -14.78 1.13
N GLY A 599 24.05 -14.63 2.45
CA GLY A 599 24.24 -13.34 3.10
C GLY A 599 25.70 -13.12 3.53
N LEU A 600 26.07 -11.87 3.79
CA LEU A 600 27.33 -11.51 4.42
C LEU A 600 27.16 -10.29 5.36
N PHE A 601 28.13 -10.11 6.24
CA PHE A 601 28.26 -8.91 7.06
C PHE A 601 29.01 -7.84 6.28
N PHE A 602 28.51 -6.61 6.35
CA PHE A 602 29.18 -5.41 5.87
C PHE A 602 29.26 -4.37 6.98
N PHE A 603 30.46 -3.99 7.41
CA PHE A 603 30.65 -2.97 8.43
C PHE A 603 30.49 -1.57 7.83
N TYR A 604 29.31 -0.98 8.03
CA TYR A 604 28.96 0.32 7.48
C TYR A 604 29.51 1.47 8.33
N ARG A 605 30.17 2.41 7.64
CA ARG A 605 30.85 3.57 8.25
C ARG A 605 30.35 4.92 7.74
N GLY A 606 29.42 4.96 6.78
CA GLY A 606 29.06 6.15 6.01
C GLY A 606 29.62 6.12 4.58
N ASP A 607 29.32 7.15 3.81
CA ASP A 607 29.93 7.46 2.51
C ASP A 607 31.41 7.82 2.71
N LYS A 608 32.26 7.31 1.82
CA LYS A 608 33.72 7.57 1.86
C LYS A 608 34.10 9.00 1.47
N THR A 609 33.20 9.76 0.86
CA THR A 609 33.44 11.11 0.34
C THR A 609 33.10 12.22 1.33
N ASN A 610 32.26 11.94 2.34
CA ASN A 610 31.79 12.95 3.29
C ASN A 610 32.45 12.80 4.67
N ASN A 611 33.71 13.23 4.79
CA ASN A 611 34.55 13.05 5.99
C ASN A 611 34.68 14.32 6.86
N SER A 612 33.64 15.16 6.96
CA SER A 612 33.79 16.53 7.52
C SER A 612 32.75 16.95 8.56
N THR A 613 31.95 16.02 9.09
CA THR A 613 30.89 16.37 10.08
C THR A 613 31.38 16.40 11.54
N GLN A 614 32.58 15.87 11.81
CA GLN A 614 33.33 15.97 13.07
C GLN A 614 34.84 16.13 12.76
N SER A 615 35.67 16.51 13.75
CA SER A 615 37.15 16.60 13.68
C SER A 615 37.88 15.25 13.44
N GLY A 616 37.19 14.22 12.94
CA GLY A 616 37.63 12.82 12.82
C GLY A 616 37.60 12.26 11.40
N THR A 617 37.88 10.96 11.22
CA THR A 617 37.72 10.26 9.91
C THR A 617 36.84 9.02 10.04
N LYS A 618 36.36 8.43 8.93
CA LYS A 618 35.56 7.19 8.97
C LYS A 618 36.36 5.97 9.48
N VAL A 619 37.69 6.05 9.42
CA VAL A 619 38.61 4.93 9.66
C VAL A 619 39.50 5.09 10.89
N THR A 620 39.66 6.31 11.42
CA THR A 620 40.53 6.63 12.57
C THR A 620 39.72 7.28 13.70
N LEU A 621 40.06 6.99 14.96
CA LEU A 621 39.44 7.63 16.13
C LEU A 621 39.92 9.09 16.31
N PRO A 622 39.06 10.03 16.77
CA PRO A 622 37.61 9.87 16.92
C PRO A 622 36.94 9.66 15.55
N PHE A 623 35.99 8.73 15.48
CA PHE A 623 35.35 8.40 14.19
C PHE A 623 34.33 9.48 13.80
N ASP A 624 34.29 9.83 12.51
CA ASP A 624 33.23 10.66 11.94
C ASP A 624 31.88 9.91 11.88
N TYR A 625 30.77 10.64 11.79
CA TYR A 625 29.42 10.07 11.78
C TYR A 625 29.14 9.24 10.52
N PRO A 626 28.36 8.15 10.58
CA PRO A 626 28.03 7.34 9.42
C PRO A 626 26.75 7.86 8.76
N GLU A 627 26.79 8.88 7.90
CA GLU A 627 25.63 9.40 7.15
C GLU A 627 24.95 8.36 6.26
N ASP A 628 23.74 8.66 5.79
CA ASP A 628 22.99 7.82 4.86
C ASP A 628 23.74 7.58 3.54
N GLY A 629 23.55 6.41 2.92
CA GLY A 629 24.20 6.09 1.65
C GLY A 629 23.41 5.09 0.81
N THR A 630 23.45 5.27 -0.51
CA THR A 630 22.81 4.36 -1.48
C THR A 630 23.86 3.64 -2.31
N PHE A 631 23.81 2.31 -2.27
CA PHE A 631 24.73 1.43 -2.99
C PHE A 631 24.04 0.85 -4.21
N THR A 632 24.70 0.84 -5.37
CA THR A 632 24.13 0.34 -6.62
C THR A 632 24.82 -0.95 -7.05
N GLN A 633 24.09 -2.06 -7.05
CA GLN A 633 24.57 -3.34 -7.59
C GLN A 633 24.17 -3.44 -9.06
N THR A 634 25.12 -3.75 -9.93
CA THR A 634 24.86 -3.91 -11.37
C THR A 634 25.15 -5.34 -11.79
N GLY A 635 24.22 -5.94 -12.53
CA GLY A 635 24.38 -7.28 -13.11
C GLY A 635 23.06 -7.82 -13.65
N LEU A 636 23.05 -9.10 -13.99
CA LEU A 636 21.85 -9.78 -14.46
C LEU A 636 20.88 -10.01 -13.30
N LEU A 637 19.59 -9.79 -13.52
CA LEU A 637 18.58 -9.91 -12.48
C LEU A 637 18.44 -11.36 -11.99
N ASN A 638 18.41 -11.55 -10.67
CA ASN A 638 18.00 -12.84 -10.11
C ASN A 638 16.50 -13.04 -10.31
N GLN A 639 16.16 -14.10 -11.01
CA GLN A 639 14.81 -14.41 -11.45
C GLN A 639 14.57 -15.91 -11.52
N GLY A 640 13.32 -16.32 -11.37
CA GLY A 640 12.95 -17.74 -11.27
C GLY A 640 13.35 -18.33 -9.92
N THR A 641 13.44 -19.65 -9.85
CA THR A 641 13.83 -20.36 -8.62
C THR A 641 15.33 -20.24 -8.36
N ILE A 642 15.69 -19.81 -7.15
CA ILE A 642 17.04 -19.77 -6.62
C ILE A 642 17.17 -20.86 -5.54
N ASN A 643 17.95 -21.89 -5.84
CA ASN A 643 18.35 -22.90 -4.86
C ASN A 643 19.60 -22.41 -4.12
N VAL A 644 19.50 -22.26 -2.81
CA VAL A 644 20.61 -21.76 -2.00
C VAL A 644 21.73 -22.80 -1.97
N ARG A 645 22.93 -22.36 -2.34
CA ARG A 645 24.17 -23.11 -2.19
C ARG A 645 25.10 -22.27 -1.34
N LEU A 646 25.48 -22.76 -0.16
CA LEU A 646 26.40 -22.02 0.70
C LEU A 646 27.77 -21.90 0.04
N TRP A 647 28.41 -20.73 0.18
CA TRP A 647 29.69 -20.38 -0.47
C TRP A 647 30.83 -21.39 -0.23
N HIS A 648 30.79 -22.11 0.90
CA HIS A 648 31.78 -23.11 1.31
C HIS A 648 31.33 -24.58 1.06
N LYS A 649 30.18 -24.80 0.40
CA LYS A 649 29.62 -26.13 0.13
C LYS A 649 29.65 -26.46 -1.37
N THR A 650 29.77 -27.75 -1.67
CA THR A 650 29.69 -28.30 -3.03
C THR A 650 28.27 -28.70 -3.45
N THR A 651 27.33 -28.71 -2.52
CA THR A 651 25.92 -29.10 -2.69
C THR A 651 24.98 -27.96 -2.26
N THR A 652 23.67 -28.13 -2.46
CA THR A 652 22.63 -27.20 -1.96
C THR A 652 22.18 -27.51 -0.53
N ALA A 653 22.83 -28.46 0.14
CA ALA A 653 22.55 -28.74 1.54
C ALA A 653 23.00 -27.55 2.41
N LEU A 654 22.15 -27.17 3.36
CA LEU A 654 22.48 -26.22 4.39
C LEU A 654 23.58 -26.77 5.31
N ALA A 655 24.23 -25.90 6.06
CA ALA A 655 25.27 -26.31 6.98
C ALA A 655 24.64 -26.92 8.24
N PHE A 656 25.06 -28.13 8.58
CA PHE A 656 24.74 -28.78 9.84
C PHE A 656 25.84 -29.77 10.18
N THR A 657 26.64 -29.45 11.19
CA THR A 657 27.79 -30.25 11.57
C THR A 657 27.36 -31.48 12.40
N THR A 658 27.74 -32.68 11.97
CA THR A 658 27.27 -33.97 12.52
C THR A 658 28.21 -34.64 13.53
N VAL A 659 29.32 -34.01 13.93
CA VAL A 659 30.41 -34.73 14.62
C VAL A 659 30.03 -35.25 16.01
N ASN A 660 30.14 -36.58 16.17
CA ASN A 660 30.49 -37.25 17.41
C ASN A 660 32.01 -37.08 17.65
N SER A 661 32.37 -36.33 18.70
CA SER A 661 33.72 -36.14 19.34
C SER A 661 34.82 -35.34 18.62
N PRO A 662 35.63 -34.54 19.36
CA PRO A 662 35.29 -33.67 20.48
C PRO A 662 35.77 -32.23 20.23
N SER A 663 34.84 -31.29 20.10
CA SER A 663 35.02 -30.00 20.77
C SER A 663 33.64 -29.51 21.18
N PRO A 664 33.33 -29.48 22.49
CA PRO A 664 32.06 -28.98 23.03
C PRO A 664 31.66 -27.58 22.53
N GLY A 665 32.59 -26.80 21.97
CA GLY A 665 32.37 -25.39 21.62
C GLY A 665 31.54 -25.09 20.37
N ASN A 666 31.14 -26.08 19.56
CA ASN A 666 30.36 -25.84 18.33
C ASN A 666 28.84 -25.96 18.48
N ALA A 667 28.35 -26.45 19.63
CA ALA A 667 26.92 -26.72 19.84
C ALA A 667 26.06 -25.46 19.64
N ASP A 668 26.55 -24.30 20.10
CA ASP A 668 25.84 -23.03 20.09
C ASP A 668 25.64 -22.46 18.68
N VAL A 669 26.55 -22.75 17.76
CA VAL A 669 26.55 -22.20 16.39
C VAL A 669 26.08 -23.21 15.35
N LYS A 670 25.83 -24.44 15.77
CA LYS A 670 25.48 -25.56 14.90
C LYS A 670 24.22 -25.30 14.10
N GLY A 671 24.26 -25.57 12.80
CA GLY A 671 23.10 -25.47 11.91
C GLY A 671 22.81 -24.06 11.39
N PHE A 672 23.37 -23.02 12.00
CA PHE A 672 23.13 -21.65 11.55
C PHE A 672 23.71 -21.43 10.15
N CYS A 673 22.95 -20.73 9.31
CA CYS A 673 23.31 -20.40 7.95
C CYS A 673 22.97 -18.94 7.68
N LEU A 674 23.95 -18.13 7.25
CA LEU A 674 23.71 -16.76 6.81
C LEU A 674 23.30 -16.77 5.33
N VAL A 675 22.02 -16.54 5.10
CA VAL A 675 21.39 -16.50 3.77
C VAL A 675 20.88 -15.09 3.48
N GLY A 676 20.29 -14.87 2.31
CA GLY A 676 19.70 -13.58 2.01
C GLY A 676 18.66 -13.62 0.91
N ASN A 677 17.82 -12.59 0.87
CA ASN A 677 16.80 -12.44 -0.15
C ASN A 677 17.49 -12.18 -1.51
N PRO A 678 17.36 -13.10 -2.48
CA PRO A 678 18.06 -13.00 -3.74
C PRO A 678 17.34 -12.12 -4.77
N TYR A 679 16.16 -11.55 -4.47
CA TYR A 679 15.33 -10.87 -5.46
C TYR A 679 15.35 -9.35 -5.35
N ALA A 680 15.13 -8.66 -6.48
CA ALA A 680 14.81 -7.23 -6.55
C ALA A 680 13.37 -6.93 -6.09
N SER A 681 12.94 -7.53 -4.98
CA SER A 681 11.65 -7.33 -4.33
C SER A 681 11.71 -7.88 -2.91
N ALA A 682 10.85 -7.41 -2.00
CA ALA A 682 10.70 -8.04 -0.69
C ALA A 682 10.09 -9.44 -0.81
N ILE A 683 10.57 -10.37 0.00
CA ILE A 683 9.98 -11.69 0.17
C ILE A 683 9.23 -11.78 1.50
N ASN A 684 8.22 -12.65 1.55
CA ASN A 684 7.47 -12.89 2.78
C ASN A 684 7.82 -14.27 3.35
N TRP A 685 8.50 -14.28 4.50
CA TRP A 685 8.91 -15.49 5.21
C TRP A 685 7.75 -16.38 5.63
N GLU A 686 6.53 -15.83 5.74
CA GLU A 686 5.32 -16.63 5.96
C GLU A 686 5.07 -17.65 4.85
N LYS A 687 5.73 -17.54 3.69
CA LYS A 687 5.64 -18.53 2.62
C LYS A 687 6.61 -19.72 2.80
N PHE A 688 7.37 -19.79 3.89
CA PHE A 688 8.26 -20.92 4.18
C PHE A 688 7.45 -22.16 4.58
N ASN A 689 7.46 -23.21 3.75
CA ASN A 689 6.81 -24.51 4.06
C ASN A 689 5.36 -24.43 4.59
N ARG A 690 4.59 -23.43 4.15
CA ARG A 690 3.21 -23.20 4.59
C ARG A 690 2.14 -23.64 3.61
N ASN A 691 2.52 -23.99 2.39
CA ASN A 691 1.55 -24.54 1.45
C ASN A 691 1.00 -25.88 1.96
N SER A 692 -0.29 -26.15 1.71
CA SER A 692 -0.89 -27.47 1.98
C SER A 692 -0.12 -28.63 1.36
N THR A 693 0.50 -28.40 0.19
CA THR A 693 1.54 -29.27 -0.34
C THR A 693 2.90 -28.61 -0.11
N VAL A 694 3.60 -28.96 0.97
CA VAL A 694 4.86 -28.30 1.41
C VAL A 694 5.87 -28.14 0.26
N ALA A 695 6.05 -29.18 -0.57
CA ALA A 695 6.94 -29.16 -1.74
C ALA A 695 6.60 -28.09 -2.78
N ARG A 696 5.40 -27.51 -2.76
CA ARG A 696 4.91 -26.43 -3.64
C ARG A 696 5.01 -25.03 -3.00
N SER A 697 5.52 -24.93 -1.77
CA SER A 697 5.71 -23.64 -1.10
C SER A 697 6.64 -22.71 -1.89
N SER A 698 6.42 -21.41 -1.79
CA SER A 698 7.15 -20.36 -2.51
C SER A 698 8.54 -20.17 -1.93
N ILE A 699 8.65 -20.32 -0.61
CA ILE A 699 9.94 -20.52 0.06
C ILE A 699 9.90 -21.96 0.55
N TYR A 700 10.80 -22.78 0.03
CA TYR A 700 10.78 -24.21 0.29
C TYR A 700 12.04 -24.64 1.04
N GLY A 701 11.83 -25.16 2.25
CA GLY A 701 12.84 -25.84 3.03
C GLY A 701 12.73 -27.35 2.82
N GLY A 702 13.49 -27.93 1.89
CA GLY A 702 13.47 -29.39 1.69
C GLY A 702 14.01 -30.11 2.91
N GLY A 703 13.25 -31.07 3.45
CA GLY A 703 13.59 -31.77 4.70
C GLY A 703 13.28 -30.99 5.99
N PHE A 704 12.74 -29.78 5.89
CA PHE A 704 12.12 -29.10 7.03
C PHE A 704 10.66 -29.55 7.19
N PRO A 705 10.13 -29.59 8.42
CA PRO A 705 8.71 -29.82 8.65
C PRO A 705 7.83 -28.71 8.07
N ALA A 706 6.52 -28.97 7.96
CA ALA A 706 5.53 -27.93 7.69
C ALA A 706 5.40 -26.99 8.90
N ALA A 707 5.02 -25.72 8.67
CA ALA A 707 4.86 -24.75 9.76
C ALA A 707 3.75 -25.14 10.77
N ALA A 708 2.79 -25.97 10.36
CA ALA A 708 1.77 -26.53 11.25
C ALA A 708 2.32 -27.57 12.25
N THR A 709 3.50 -28.14 11.95
CA THR A 709 4.19 -29.11 12.81
C THR A 709 5.29 -28.44 13.63
N SER A 710 6.06 -27.55 12.99
CA SER A 710 7.16 -26.82 13.62
C SER A 710 7.40 -25.53 12.84
N GLN A 711 7.32 -24.40 13.53
CA GLN A 711 7.47 -23.08 12.93
C GLN A 711 8.94 -22.83 12.56
N SER A 712 9.18 -22.01 11.54
CA SER A 712 10.53 -21.59 11.15
C SER A 712 10.90 -20.27 11.84
N THR A 713 12.17 -20.14 12.22
CA THR A 713 12.73 -18.94 12.86
C THR A 713 13.79 -18.30 11.97
N ILE A 714 13.80 -16.96 11.94
CA ILE A 714 14.86 -16.15 11.35
C ILE A 714 15.42 -15.17 12.36
N TRP A 715 16.71 -14.85 12.20
CA TRP A 715 17.39 -13.81 12.99
C TRP A 715 17.97 -12.75 12.08
N VAL A 716 17.76 -11.49 12.43
CA VAL A 716 18.14 -10.33 11.64
C VAL A 716 18.91 -9.36 12.52
N PHE A 717 20.08 -8.93 12.06
CA PHE A 717 20.93 -8.04 12.85
C PHE A 717 20.41 -6.61 12.86
N ASN A 718 20.28 -6.04 14.06
CA ASN A 718 19.93 -4.66 14.37
C ASN A 718 21.13 -3.72 14.44
N PRO A 719 21.39 -2.88 13.42
CA PRO A 719 22.50 -1.96 13.45
C PRO A 719 22.29 -0.78 14.40
N THR A 720 21.12 -0.61 15.02
CA THR A 720 20.89 0.44 16.02
C THR A 720 21.23 -0.08 17.40
N THR A 721 20.56 -1.15 17.83
CA THR A 721 20.75 -1.77 19.15
C THR A 721 21.97 -2.70 19.21
N LYS A 722 22.48 -3.11 18.03
CA LYS A 722 23.55 -4.10 17.82
C LYS A 722 23.20 -5.53 18.23
N GLN A 723 21.91 -5.84 18.33
CA GLN A 723 21.36 -7.15 18.67
C GLN A 723 20.93 -7.95 17.44
N TYR A 724 20.71 -9.25 17.58
CA TYR A 724 19.89 -10.00 16.64
C TYR A 724 18.43 -9.96 17.08
N ASP A 725 17.60 -9.35 16.25
CA ASP A 725 16.15 -9.42 16.40
C ASP A 725 15.65 -10.72 15.76
N THR A 726 14.60 -11.31 16.32
CA THR A 726 14.18 -12.67 16.02
C THR A 726 12.73 -12.70 15.57
N TYR A 727 12.40 -13.49 14.54
CA TYR A 727 11.02 -13.69 14.08
C TYR A 727 10.71 -15.19 13.95
N ILE A 728 9.65 -15.64 14.62
CA ILE A 728 9.06 -16.97 14.47
C ILE A 728 7.83 -16.86 13.58
N GLN A 729 7.81 -17.62 12.50
CA GLN A 729 6.70 -17.72 11.55
C GLN A 729 5.39 -18.13 12.24
N LYS A 730 4.23 -17.66 11.76
CA LYS A 730 2.93 -18.10 12.30
C LYS A 730 2.68 -19.60 12.08
N SER A 731 2.11 -20.27 13.08
CA SER A 731 1.72 -21.69 12.99
C SER A 731 0.57 -21.90 12.01
N GLY A 732 0.47 -23.13 11.50
CA GLY A 732 -0.63 -23.58 10.64
C GLY A 732 -0.35 -23.51 9.14
N THR A 733 -1.30 -24.03 8.37
CA THR A 733 -1.19 -24.25 6.91
C THR A 733 -1.99 -23.21 6.13
N ILE A 734 -1.48 -22.81 4.96
CA ILE A 734 -2.21 -22.03 3.96
C ILE A 734 -2.85 -23.02 2.97
N VAL A 735 -4.18 -23.05 2.95
CA VAL A 735 -4.97 -24.06 2.21
C VAL A 735 -4.98 -23.77 0.70
N SER A 736 -4.96 -22.49 0.32
CA SER A 736 -4.77 -22.02 -1.05
C SER A 736 -3.27 -21.86 -1.39
N GLY A 737 -2.92 -21.59 -2.64
CA GLY A 737 -1.53 -21.23 -2.99
C GLY A 737 -0.98 -20.13 -2.07
N ASP A 738 0.34 -20.08 -1.88
CA ASP A 738 1.05 -19.16 -0.97
C ASP A 738 0.85 -17.67 -1.31
N THR A 739 -0.34 -17.18 -1.03
CA THR A 739 -0.87 -15.88 -1.43
C THR A 739 -0.93 -14.91 -0.26
N THR A 740 -0.47 -15.32 0.93
CA THR A 740 -0.46 -14.47 2.12
C THR A 740 0.30 -13.16 1.86
N ILE A 741 -0.39 -12.05 2.13
CA ILE A 741 0.14 -10.69 2.15
C ILE A 741 0.23 -10.14 3.57
N ASN A 742 -0.10 -10.95 4.58
CA ASN A 742 -0.11 -10.53 5.97
C ASN A 742 1.30 -10.12 6.39
N ILE A 743 1.39 -8.98 7.06
CA ILE A 743 2.61 -8.43 7.63
C ILE A 743 2.65 -8.85 9.10
N ASN A 744 3.76 -9.48 9.49
CA ASN A 744 4.07 -9.96 10.84
C ASN A 744 2.97 -10.73 11.56
N PRO A 745 2.37 -11.76 10.96
CA PRO A 745 1.39 -12.57 11.67
C PRO A 745 2.03 -13.53 12.70
N GLY A 746 3.36 -13.64 12.78
CA GLY A 746 4.07 -14.45 13.76
C GLY A 746 4.48 -13.67 15.02
N ILE A 747 5.44 -14.21 15.76
CA ILE A 747 5.98 -13.58 16.98
C ILE A 747 7.37 -13.02 16.65
N ALA A 748 7.65 -11.79 17.09
CA ALA A 748 8.91 -11.11 16.82
C ALA A 748 9.49 -10.46 18.06
N THR A 749 10.82 -10.33 18.13
CA THR A 749 11.54 -9.36 18.97
C THR A 749 12.05 -8.20 18.12
N GLY A 750 12.26 -7.07 18.78
CA GLY A 750 12.88 -5.86 18.28
C GLY A 750 12.23 -5.40 16.98
N SER A 751 13.06 -5.28 15.95
CA SER A 751 12.67 -4.93 14.59
C SER A 751 12.68 -6.11 13.61
N ALA A 752 12.56 -7.36 14.06
CA ALA A 752 12.46 -8.51 13.16
C ALA A 752 11.06 -8.68 12.55
N SER A 753 11.01 -9.26 11.34
CA SER A 753 9.77 -9.34 10.56
C SER A 753 9.82 -10.40 9.47
N ASN A 754 8.64 -10.89 9.09
CA ASN A 754 8.48 -11.77 7.94
C ASN A 754 8.83 -11.10 6.59
N MET A 755 8.76 -9.78 6.50
CA MET A 755 9.01 -9.05 5.26
C MET A 755 10.51 -8.78 5.11
N ILE A 756 11.22 -9.69 4.44
CA ILE A 756 12.67 -9.57 4.21
C ILE A 756 12.89 -8.79 2.91
N ALA A 757 13.46 -7.61 2.99
CA ALA A 757 13.59 -6.75 1.83
C ALA A 757 14.63 -7.24 0.83
N SER A 758 14.60 -6.63 -0.36
CA SER A 758 15.54 -6.92 -1.44
C SER A 758 16.99 -6.80 -0.98
N GLY A 759 17.78 -7.85 -1.23
CA GLY A 759 19.21 -7.88 -0.88
C GLY A 759 19.50 -7.82 0.62
N GLN A 760 18.54 -8.11 1.50
CA GLN A 760 18.79 -8.26 2.93
C GLN A 760 19.32 -9.65 3.26
N GLY A 761 20.36 -9.72 4.09
CA GLY A 761 20.82 -10.97 4.71
C GLY A 761 20.12 -11.26 6.04
N PHE A 762 20.00 -12.54 6.39
CA PHE A 762 19.41 -13.01 7.65
C PHE A 762 19.89 -14.44 7.95
N PHE A 763 19.81 -14.86 9.21
CA PHE A 763 20.13 -16.22 9.61
C PHE A 763 18.90 -17.11 9.58
N ILE A 764 19.12 -18.37 9.18
CA ILE A 764 18.23 -19.50 9.41
C ILE A 764 19.02 -20.60 10.11
N ARG A 765 18.33 -21.55 10.75
CA ARG A 765 18.96 -22.71 11.38
C ARG A 765 18.46 -24.01 10.76
N ALA A 766 19.38 -24.82 10.23
CA ALA A 766 19.12 -26.20 9.86
C ALA A 766 19.15 -27.09 11.12
N THR A 767 18.26 -28.07 11.17
CA THR A 767 18.17 -29.08 12.23
C THR A 767 18.67 -30.45 11.77
N SER A 768 19.02 -30.62 10.48
CA SER A 768 19.64 -31.83 9.96
C SER A 768 20.54 -31.56 8.74
N ALA A 769 21.43 -32.51 8.42
CA ALA A 769 22.44 -32.38 7.36
C ALA A 769 21.91 -32.47 5.92
N SER A 770 20.69 -32.95 5.71
CA SER A 770 20.09 -33.09 4.37
C SER A 770 19.17 -31.93 3.99
N GLN A 771 18.97 -30.97 4.90
CA GLN A 771 18.07 -29.86 4.68
C GLN A 771 18.57 -28.89 3.61
N THR A 772 17.65 -28.33 2.84
CA THR A 772 17.91 -27.41 1.72
C THR A 772 17.01 -26.19 1.81
N LEU A 773 17.36 -25.11 1.11
CA LEU A 773 16.52 -23.91 1.00
C LEU A 773 16.41 -23.46 -0.46
N SER A 774 15.20 -23.16 -0.91
CA SER A 774 14.91 -22.60 -2.22
C SER A 774 13.96 -21.41 -2.11
N PHE A 775 14.32 -20.31 -2.75
CA PHE A 775 13.42 -19.19 -3.01
C PHE A 775 12.85 -19.37 -4.42
N ARG A 776 11.52 -19.37 -4.56
CA ARG A 776 10.85 -19.42 -5.87
C ARG A 776 10.34 -18.04 -6.24
N GLU A 777 10.03 -17.86 -7.52
CA GLU A 777 9.61 -16.56 -8.07
C GLU A 777 8.39 -15.96 -7.33
N ASN A 778 7.46 -16.81 -6.88
CA ASN A 778 6.29 -16.44 -6.09
C ASN A 778 6.59 -16.12 -4.60
N ALA A 779 7.84 -16.22 -4.14
CA ALA A 779 8.25 -15.75 -2.81
C ALA A 779 8.17 -14.22 -2.71
N LYS A 780 8.35 -13.53 -3.84
CA LYS A 780 8.22 -12.06 -3.94
C LYS A 780 6.84 -11.60 -3.48
N THR A 781 6.78 -10.36 -3.03
CA THR A 781 5.53 -9.69 -2.62
C THR A 781 5.47 -8.28 -3.19
N THR A 782 4.26 -7.72 -3.23
CA THR A 782 4.04 -6.34 -3.66
C THR A 782 4.05 -5.35 -2.51
N ALA A 783 4.00 -5.83 -1.26
CA ALA A 783 4.14 -5.03 -0.06
C ALA A 783 5.62 -4.76 0.27
N GLN A 784 5.91 -3.57 0.81
CA GLN A 784 7.22 -3.20 1.32
C GLN A 784 7.22 -3.18 2.85
N PRO A 785 8.38 -3.33 3.51
CA PRO A 785 8.52 -2.91 4.91
C PRO A 785 8.21 -1.40 5.04
N VAL A 786 7.52 -0.96 6.11
CA VAL A 786 7.08 0.45 6.24
C VAL A 786 8.21 1.44 6.58
N ALA A 787 8.05 2.71 6.20
CA ALA A 787 9.12 3.72 6.08
C ALA A 787 9.75 4.23 7.40
N SER A 788 9.14 4.02 8.57
CA SER A 788 9.73 4.44 9.87
C SER A 788 10.81 3.48 10.37
N GLY A 789 10.89 2.27 9.81
CA GLY A 789 11.85 1.23 10.23
C GLY A 789 12.75 0.69 9.14
N THR A 790 12.54 1.08 7.88
CA THR A 790 13.61 1.11 6.85
C THR A 790 14.84 1.91 7.32
N LEU A 791 14.65 2.80 8.31
CA LEU A 791 15.69 3.60 8.93
C LEU A 791 16.57 2.82 9.94
N GLN A 792 16.21 1.60 10.31
CA GLN A 792 16.94 0.86 11.34
C GLN A 792 17.27 -0.57 10.91
N LEU A 793 16.37 -1.28 10.20
CA LEU A 793 16.60 -2.61 9.64
C LEU A 793 15.97 -2.71 8.26
N MET A 794 16.31 -3.77 7.53
CA MET A 794 15.60 -4.10 6.30
C MET A 794 14.32 -4.91 6.47
N SER A 795 13.81 -5.00 7.68
CA SER A 795 12.49 -5.55 7.96
C SER A 795 11.94 -4.90 9.24
N LEU A 796 10.62 -4.86 9.39
CA LEU A 796 9.92 -4.18 10.49
C LEU A 796 8.80 -5.06 11.04
N PRO A 797 8.66 -5.21 12.34
CA PRO A 797 7.41 -5.37 13.02
C PRO A 797 6.82 -3.97 13.24
N VAL A 798 5.64 -3.73 12.67
CA VAL A 798 4.71 -2.70 13.16
C VAL A 798 3.35 -3.38 13.25
N GLU A 799 2.68 -3.10 14.38
CA GLU A 799 1.40 -3.60 14.87
C GLU A 799 1.22 -5.11 14.75
N PHE A 800 1.40 -5.81 15.87
CA PHE A 800 0.92 -7.17 16.01
C PHE A 800 -0.56 -7.19 15.63
N ALA A 801 -0.92 -8.02 14.65
CA ALA A 801 -2.33 -8.22 14.35
C ALA A 801 -3.05 -8.62 15.64
N ALA A 802 -4.23 -8.04 15.89
CA ALA A 802 -5.11 -8.35 17.02
C ALA A 802 -5.66 -9.80 17.02
N ASN A 803 -5.05 -10.71 16.25
CA ASN A 803 -5.53 -12.05 15.92
C ASN A 803 -4.52 -13.17 16.23
N GLU A 804 -3.55 -12.93 17.12
CA GLU A 804 -2.78 -14.02 17.69
C GLU A 804 -3.51 -14.58 18.91
N PRO A 805 -3.92 -15.86 18.91
CA PRO A 805 -4.77 -16.44 19.94
C PRO A 805 -4.03 -16.72 21.28
N ASP A 806 -2.70 -16.64 21.28
CA ASP A 806 -1.87 -17.00 22.43
C ASP A 806 -1.54 -15.75 23.28
N PRO A 807 -1.77 -15.79 24.61
CA PRO A 807 -1.35 -14.75 25.53
C PRO A 807 0.16 -14.50 25.43
N LEU A 808 0.60 -13.25 25.57
CA LEU A 808 2.03 -12.93 25.61
C LEU A 808 2.36 -11.79 26.58
N LEU A 809 3.64 -11.72 26.93
CA LEU A 809 4.25 -10.56 27.58
C LEU A 809 5.62 -10.25 26.96
N ARG A 810 5.95 -8.96 26.85
CA ARG A 810 7.23 -8.48 26.30
C ARG A 810 8.00 -7.69 27.34
N LEU A 811 9.24 -8.08 27.57
CA LEU A 811 10.16 -7.39 28.47
C LEU A 811 11.26 -6.71 27.68
N LYS A 812 11.64 -5.51 28.11
CA LYS A 812 12.69 -4.70 27.48
C LYS A 812 13.69 -4.20 28.51
N LEU A 813 14.97 -4.49 28.29
CA LEU A 813 16.08 -3.91 29.03
C LEU A 813 16.48 -2.59 28.38
N ILE A 814 16.50 -1.51 29.16
CA ILE A 814 16.71 -0.15 28.68
C ILE A 814 17.85 0.50 29.46
N LYS A 815 18.89 0.94 28.75
CA LYS A 815 19.88 1.88 29.26
C LYS A 815 19.53 3.32 28.86
N ASP A 816 19.22 3.51 27.57
CA ASP A 816 18.86 4.78 26.95
C ASP A 816 17.94 4.52 25.74
N SER A 817 17.59 5.56 24.97
CA SER A 817 16.66 5.43 23.84
C SER A 817 17.19 4.61 22.65
N VAL A 818 18.48 4.24 22.64
CA VAL A 818 19.14 3.49 21.55
C VAL A 818 19.61 2.12 22.03
N SER A 819 20.17 2.06 23.23
CA SER A 819 20.79 0.89 23.82
C SER A 819 19.74 0.08 24.57
N THR A 820 19.03 -0.76 23.84
CA THR A 820 17.97 -1.62 24.38
C THR A 820 18.05 -3.04 23.85
N ASP A 821 17.54 -4.00 24.61
CA ASP A 821 17.34 -5.38 24.19
C ASP A 821 15.98 -5.88 24.70
N GLU A 822 15.38 -6.87 24.04
CA GLU A 822 14.04 -7.33 24.39
C GLU A 822 13.83 -8.83 24.19
N VAL A 823 12.93 -9.37 25.02
CA VAL A 823 12.51 -10.77 24.99
C VAL A 823 10.99 -10.86 24.98
N VAL A 824 10.47 -11.92 24.39
CA VAL A 824 9.03 -12.21 24.37
C VAL A 824 8.78 -13.55 25.03
N LEU A 825 7.81 -13.59 25.94
CA LEU A 825 7.26 -14.83 26.45
C LEU A 825 5.84 -14.97 25.90
N SER A 826 5.55 -16.10 25.27
CA SER A 826 4.22 -16.43 24.74
C SER A 826 3.71 -17.69 25.42
N PHE A 827 2.41 -17.77 25.66
CA PHE A 827 1.85 -18.85 26.45
C PHE A 827 0.89 -19.74 25.66
N ASN A 828 1.18 -21.04 25.60
CA ASN A 828 0.35 -22.01 24.89
C ASN A 828 0.35 -23.36 25.65
N LYS A 829 -0.81 -23.99 25.77
CA LYS A 829 -0.95 -25.24 26.54
C LYS A 829 -0.18 -26.44 25.97
N ASN A 830 0.21 -26.38 24.69
CA ASN A 830 0.87 -27.49 23.98
C ASN A 830 2.40 -27.33 23.93
N THR A 831 2.97 -26.38 24.67
CA THR A 831 4.41 -26.10 24.68
C THR A 831 5.11 -26.76 25.86
N THR A 832 6.44 -26.88 25.77
CA THR A 832 7.28 -27.48 26.82
C THR A 832 8.06 -26.41 27.58
N PRO A 833 8.37 -26.63 28.88
CA PRO A 833 9.25 -25.72 29.61
C PRO A 833 10.70 -25.72 29.10
N ASP A 834 11.20 -26.86 28.66
CA ASP A 834 12.54 -27.01 28.07
C ASP A 834 12.59 -26.44 26.66
N PHE A 835 13.77 -25.97 26.24
CA PHE A 835 13.96 -25.45 24.90
C PHE A 835 13.61 -26.48 23.81
N LYS A 836 12.83 -26.04 22.82
CA LYS A 836 12.48 -26.84 21.67
C LYS A 836 12.58 -26.04 20.37
N ALA A 837 13.47 -26.49 19.49
CA ALA A 837 13.63 -25.92 18.16
C ALA A 837 12.30 -25.94 17.37
N GLY A 838 11.91 -24.78 16.82
CA GLY A 838 10.67 -24.59 16.07
C GLY A 838 9.44 -24.26 16.93
N GLU A 839 9.64 -24.21 18.25
CA GLU A 839 8.68 -23.71 19.23
C GLU A 839 9.22 -22.41 19.83
N ASP A 840 10.43 -22.46 20.39
CA ASP A 840 11.20 -21.34 20.92
C ASP A 840 12.14 -20.73 19.88
N ALA A 841 12.76 -19.60 20.25
CA ALA A 841 13.89 -19.07 19.51
C ALA A 841 15.04 -18.65 20.43
N GLU A 842 16.21 -19.19 20.10
CA GLU A 842 17.48 -18.93 20.74
C GLU A 842 17.88 -17.47 20.60
N ASP A 843 18.51 -16.94 21.64
CA ASP A 843 19.16 -15.64 21.61
C ASP A 843 20.57 -15.77 21.02
N MET A 844 20.79 -15.21 19.82
CA MET A 844 22.11 -15.15 19.18
C MET A 844 23.02 -14.06 19.78
N GLY A 845 22.50 -13.27 20.72
CA GLY A 845 23.17 -12.15 21.37
C GLY A 845 23.34 -10.93 20.47
N GLY A 846 24.38 -10.14 20.76
CA GLY A 846 24.70 -8.93 20.02
C GLY A 846 26.17 -8.81 19.70
N THR A 847 26.49 -8.11 18.61
CA THR A 847 27.88 -7.78 18.24
C THR A 847 28.09 -6.29 18.44
N GLY A 848 28.67 -5.92 19.60
CA GLY A 848 28.85 -4.53 20.01
C GLY A 848 27.66 -3.91 20.74
N ALA A 849 26.70 -4.73 21.18
CA ALA A 849 25.59 -4.29 22.02
C ALA A 849 26.07 -3.88 23.42
N LEU A 850 25.46 -2.83 23.98
CA LEU A 850 25.83 -2.29 25.30
C LEU A 850 25.04 -2.90 26.46
N VAL A 851 23.91 -3.52 26.14
CA VAL A 851 23.03 -4.26 27.05
C VAL A 851 22.68 -5.59 26.41
N SER A 852 22.26 -6.59 27.17
CA SER A 852 21.70 -7.83 26.64
C SER A 852 20.69 -8.40 27.64
N LEU A 853 19.56 -8.87 27.14
CA LEU A 853 18.48 -9.48 27.89
C LEU A 853 18.09 -10.80 27.22
N SER A 854 18.19 -11.89 27.97
CA SER A 854 17.70 -13.20 27.53
C SER A 854 16.82 -13.82 28.61
N THR A 855 15.91 -14.71 28.23
CA THR A 855 15.32 -15.66 29.19
C THR A 855 16.16 -16.94 29.20
N LEU A 856 16.19 -17.65 30.34
CA LEU A 856 16.83 -18.96 30.45
C LEU A 856 15.78 -20.05 30.50
N SER A 857 15.88 -21.04 29.62
CA SER A 857 15.12 -22.28 29.75
C SER A 857 15.71 -23.17 30.86
N PRO A 858 14.95 -24.13 31.43
CA PRO A 858 15.44 -25.05 32.45
C PRO A 858 16.65 -25.89 32.01
N ASP A 859 16.78 -26.18 30.71
CA ASP A 859 17.93 -26.86 30.10
C ASP A 859 19.09 -25.90 29.74
N SER A 860 19.08 -24.69 30.30
CA SER A 860 20.16 -23.68 30.23
C SER A 860 20.39 -23.06 28.85
N VAL A 861 19.37 -23.03 27.99
CA VAL A 861 19.43 -22.35 26.69
C VAL A 861 18.94 -20.91 26.84
N LYS A 862 19.67 -19.95 26.26
CA LYS A 862 19.28 -18.54 26.23
C LYS A 862 18.29 -18.31 25.09
N LEU A 863 17.14 -17.72 25.40
CA LEU A 863 16.04 -17.52 24.46
C LEU A 863 15.64 -16.05 24.35
N ALA A 864 15.46 -15.60 23.11
CA ALA A 864 14.87 -14.31 22.75
C ALA A 864 13.34 -14.39 22.68
N ILE A 865 12.81 -15.54 22.25
CA ILE A 865 11.37 -15.85 22.31
C ILE A 865 11.22 -17.19 23.03
N ASN A 866 10.46 -17.19 24.13
CA ASN A 866 10.27 -18.34 25.01
C ASN A 866 8.79 -18.69 25.08
N LYS A 867 8.41 -19.90 24.65
CA LYS A 867 7.03 -20.36 24.64
C LYS A 867 6.78 -21.31 25.79
N LEU A 868 5.89 -20.93 26.70
CA LEU A 868 5.67 -21.67 27.95
C LEU A 868 4.20 -22.05 28.15
N PRO A 869 3.89 -23.18 28.80
CA PRO A 869 2.54 -23.41 29.26
C PRO A 869 2.20 -22.42 30.38
N LEU A 870 0.93 -21.98 30.44
CA LEU A 870 0.45 -21.20 31.59
C LEU A 870 0.50 -22.05 32.88
N PRO A 871 0.84 -21.46 34.04
CA PRO A 871 0.80 -22.16 35.31
C PRO A 871 -0.63 -22.54 35.71
N ASN A 872 -0.82 -23.67 36.38
CA ASN A 872 -2.09 -24.01 37.02
C ASN A 872 -2.12 -23.51 38.49
N ILE A 873 -3.19 -23.76 39.27
CA ILE A 873 -3.30 -23.18 40.63
C ILE A 873 -2.23 -23.71 41.59
N LYS A 874 -1.67 -24.89 41.30
CA LYS A 874 -0.69 -25.59 42.14
C LYS A 874 0.76 -25.27 41.80
N LYS A 875 1.01 -24.60 40.67
CA LYS A 875 2.35 -24.35 40.14
C LYS A 875 2.53 -22.87 39.83
N LYS A 876 3.77 -22.41 39.95
CA LYS A 876 4.23 -21.15 39.37
C LYS A 876 5.14 -21.47 38.19
N VAL A 877 5.12 -20.60 37.19
CA VAL A 877 6.15 -20.56 36.16
C VAL A 877 7.19 -19.54 36.61
N GLU A 878 8.43 -19.98 36.72
CA GLU A 878 9.58 -19.14 37.07
C GLU A 878 10.51 -19.09 35.87
N VAL A 879 10.80 -17.89 35.40
CA VAL A 879 11.68 -17.67 34.25
C VAL A 879 12.83 -16.78 34.69
N SER A 880 14.05 -17.32 34.67
CA SER A 880 15.26 -16.54 34.95
C SER A 880 15.53 -15.57 33.80
N LEU A 881 15.82 -14.31 34.15
CA LEU A 881 16.15 -13.25 33.21
C LEU A 881 17.64 -12.91 33.32
N LEU A 882 18.40 -13.13 32.25
CA LEU A 882 19.80 -12.72 32.17
C LEU A 882 19.88 -11.29 31.65
N ALA A 883 19.93 -10.32 32.56
CA ALA A 883 20.16 -8.93 32.23
C ALA A 883 21.64 -8.55 32.43
N THR A 884 22.34 -8.22 31.35
CA THR A 884 23.75 -7.82 31.40
C THR A 884 23.99 -6.51 30.66
N ALA A 885 25.09 -5.83 30.97
CA ALA A 885 25.53 -4.62 30.29
C ALA A 885 27.05 -4.57 30.20
N THR A 886 27.60 -3.70 29.35
CA THR A 886 29.06 -3.53 29.22
C THR A 886 29.67 -2.55 30.21
N ALA A 887 28.85 -1.71 30.87
CA ALA A 887 29.29 -0.70 31.83
C ALA A 887 28.48 -0.78 33.14
N SER A 888 29.02 -0.22 34.22
CA SER A 888 28.25 0.03 35.44
C SER A 888 27.29 1.21 35.22
N GLY A 889 26.13 1.20 35.88
CA GLY A 889 25.15 2.28 35.81
C GLY A 889 23.71 1.85 36.09
N ILE A 890 22.79 2.78 35.89
CA ILE A 890 21.35 2.59 36.11
C ILE A 890 20.70 2.07 34.82
N TYR A 891 19.90 1.01 34.95
CA TYR A 891 19.18 0.33 33.89
C TYR A 891 17.72 0.11 34.28
N LYS A 892 16.87 -0.22 33.31
CA LYS A 892 15.45 -0.52 33.53
C LYS A 892 15.04 -1.82 32.85
N ILE A 893 14.26 -2.66 33.52
CA ILE A 893 13.46 -3.71 32.88
C ILE A 893 12.03 -3.18 32.80
N ALA A 894 11.46 -3.14 31.60
CA ALA A 894 10.12 -2.66 31.35
C ALA A 894 9.24 -3.74 30.72
N LEU A 895 8.02 -3.94 31.21
CA LEU A 895 6.94 -4.65 30.53
C LEU A 895 6.33 -3.69 29.49
N THR A 896 6.67 -3.91 28.23
CA THR A 896 6.27 -3.02 27.13
C THR A 896 5.00 -3.48 26.42
N GLU A 897 4.61 -4.75 26.62
CA GLU A 897 3.40 -5.33 26.05
C GLU A 897 2.90 -6.44 26.98
N LEU A 898 1.58 -6.45 27.23
CA LEU A 898 0.86 -7.54 27.84
C LEU A 898 -0.41 -7.75 27.02
N ARG A 899 -0.53 -8.89 26.34
CA ARG A 899 -1.61 -9.16 25.38
C ARG A 899 -2.33 -10.44 25.74
N ASP A 900 -3.66 -10.38 25.78
CA ASP A 900 -4.57 -11.50 26.02
C ASP A 900 -4.25 -12.33 27.29
N MET A 901 -3.50 -11.76 28.23
CA MET A 901 -3.19 -12.41 29.50
C MET A 901 -4.43 -12.35 30.42
N PRO A 902 -4.94 -13.48 30.93
CA PRO A 902 -6.09 -13.45 31.82
C PRO A 902 -5.78 -12.75 33.15
N ASP A 903 -6.71 -11.90 33.62
CA ASP A 903 -6.56 -11.09 34.85
C ASP A 903 -6.32 -11.89 36.14
N TYR A 904 -6.62 -13.20 36.15
CA TYR A 904 -6.40 -14.08 37.29
C TYR A 904 -4.96 -14.62 37.38
N TYR A 905 -4.04 -14.18 36.52
CA TYR A 905 -2.61 -14.42 36.69
C TYR A 905 -1.91 -13.21 37.30
N GLU A 906 -1.07 -13.45 38.30
CA GLU A 906 -0.14 -12.43 38.81
C GLU A 906 1.20 -12.56 38.09
N ILE A 907 1.83 -11.42 37.79
CA ILE A 907 3.14 -11.35 37.13
C ILE A 907 4.06 -10.51 38.01
N TRP A 908 5.05 -11.17 38.60
CA TRP A 908 6.00 -10.54 39.52
C TRP A 908 7.42 -10.59 38.95
N LEU A 909 8.12 -9.46 38.97
CA LEU A 909 9.57 -9.43 38.77
C LEU A 909 10.26 -9.39 40.12
N THR A 910 11.17 -10.33 40.38
CA THR A 910 11.92 -10.42 41.63
C THR A 910 13.41 -10.14 41.39
N ASP A 911 14.03 -9.33 42.25
CA ASP A 911 15.46 -9.03 42.25
C ASP A 911 16.09 -9.64 43.51
N LYS A 912 16.77 -10.79 43.37
CA LYS A 912 17.41 -11.50 44.48
C LYS A 912 18.58 -10.74 45.10
N PHE A 913 19.17 -9.79 44.38
CA PHE A 913 20.29 -9.00 44.90
C PHE A 913 19.82 -7.97 45.93
N THR A 914 18.71 -7.28 45.67
CA THR A 914 18.13 -6.30 46.61
C THR A 914 17.09 -6.92 47.55
N GLY A 915 16.53 -8.08 47.18
CA GLY A 915 15.39 -8.69 47.86
C GLY A 915 14.05 -8.09 47.46
N ASP A 916 14.02 -7.24 46.43
CA ASP A 916 12.81 -6.55 45.99
C ASP A 916 11.93 -7.42 45.09
N SER A 917 10.64 -7.10 45.07
CA SER A 917 9.67 -7.67 44.13
C SER A 917 8.74 -6.59 43.61
N LEU A 918 8.43 -6.63 42.31
CA LEU A 918 7.57 -5.68 41.62
C LEU A 918 6.41 -6.42 40.96
N ASP A 919 5.18 -6.01 41.26
CA ASP A 919 3.99 -6.42 40.52
C ASP A 919 3.95 -5.70 39.18
N MET A 920 4.22 -6.44 38.11
CA MET A 920 4.38 -5.92 36.75
C MET A 920 3.05 -5.53 36.10
N HIS A 921 1.89 -5.97 36.63
CA HIS A 921 0.58 -5.50 36.14
C HIS A 921 0.34 -4.03 36.47
N ASN A 922 0.63 -3.66 37.72
CA ASN A 922 0.36 -2.32 38.23
C ASN A 922 1.56 -1.37 38.02
N ASN A 923 2.77 -1.92 37.92
CA ASN A 923 4.00 -1.15 37.75
C ASN A 923 4.87 -1.77 36.66
N THR A 924 4.83 -1.20 35.46
CA THR A 924 5.46 -1.82 34.29
C THR A 924 6.96 -1.60 34.17
N VAL A 925 7.60 -0.84 35.08
CA VAL A 925 9.03 -0.48 34.97
C VAL A 925 9.74 -0.69 36.30
N TYR A 926 10.78 -1.53 36.30
CA TYR A 926 11.71 -1.71 37.41
C TYR A 926 13.06 -1.08 37.09
N THR A 927 13.56 -0.21 37.96
CA THR A 927 14.87 0.47 37.80
C THR A 927 15.89 -0.12 38.76
N PHE A 928 17.09 -0.44 38.28
CA PHE A 928 18.13 -1.08 39.06
C PHE A 928 19.53 -0.65 38.64
N ASN A 929 20.52 -0.88 39.50
CA ASN A 929 21.93 -0.61 39.21
C ASN A 929 22.67 -1.91 38.85
N ILE A 930 23.54 -1.83 37.84
CA ILE A 930 24.57 -2.84 37.56
C ILE A 930 25.90 -2.23 38.00
N ASN A 931 26.69 -2.97 38.79
CA ASN A 931 28.05 -2.58 39.14
C ASN A 931 29.03 -3.71 38.78
N LYS A 932 29.86 -3.47 37.76
CA LYS A 932 30.83 -4.45 37.26
C LYS A 932 31.85 -4.92 38.30
N ASP A 933 32.06 -4.16 39.37
CA ASP A 933 32.98 -4.51 40.45
C ASP A 933 32.31 -5.41 41.52
N ILE A 934 30.99 -5.60 41.45
CA ILE A 934 30.23 -6.41 42.41
C ILE A 934 29.62 -7.61 41.66
N PRO A 935 30.23 -8.82 41.77
CA PRO A 935 29.76 -10.02 41.06
C PRO A 935 28.28 -10.32 41.26
N ALA A 936 27.74 -10.10 42.46
CA ALA A 936 26.33 -10.35 42.78
C ALA A 936 25.35 -9.47 41.96
N THR A 937 25.79 -8.32 41.43
CA THR A 937 24.94 -7.49 40.56
C THR A 937 24.87 -8.02 39.11
N LEU A 938 25.76 -8.95 38.76
CA LEU A 938 25.89 -9.62 37.46
C LEU A 938 25.42 -11.08 37.51
N ASP A 939 24.89 -11.52 38.64
CA ASP A 939 24.46 -12.90 38.86
C ASP A 939 23.36 -13.27 37.87
N GLN A 940 23.49 -14.45 37.24
CA GLN A 940 22.54 -14.93 36.23
C GLN A 940 21.16 -15.24 36.83
N ASP A 941 21.10 -15.51 38.14
CA ASP A 941 19.88 -15.81 38.89
C ASP A 941 19.32 -14.58 39.61
N ARG A 942 19.89 -13.38 39.37
CA ARG A 942 19.45 -12.14 40.03
C ARG A 942 17.98 -11.84 39.77
N PHE A 943 17.54 -11.93 38.52
CA PHE A 943 16.19 -11.55 38.12
C PHE A 943 15.36 -12.78 37.78
N ASN A 944 14.23 -12.96 38.46
CA ASN A 944 13.26 -14.00 38.13
C ASN A 944 11.89 -13.37 37.86
N LEU A 945 11.31 -13.71 36.71
CA LEU A 945 9.90 -13.45 36.41
C LEU A 945 9.06 -14.61 36.94
N ILE A 946 8.10 -14.32 37.81
CA ILE A 946 7.20 -15.29 38.42
C ILE A 946 5.79 -15.04 37.91
N ILE A 947 5.23 -16.05 37.24
CA ILE A 947 3.84 -16.06 36.81
C ILE A 947 3.13 -17.12 37.65
N LYS A 948 2.03 -16.74 38.31
CA LYS A 948 1.27 -17.67 39.14
C LYS A 948 -0.20 -17.32 39.12
N TYR A 949 -1.03 -18.32 39.39
CA TYR A 949 -2.46 -18.12 39.53
C TYR A 949 -2.77 -17.29 40.79
N ASN A 950 -3.65 -16.30 40.67
CA ASN A 950 -4.17 -15.53 41.80
C ASN A 950 -5.23 -16.35 42.55
N THR A 951 -4.85 -16.99 43.66
CA THR A 951 -5.73 -17.85 44.45
C THR A 951 -6.78 -17.10 45.28
N LYS A 952 -6.76 -15.76 45.29
CA LYS A 952 -7.80 -14.94 45.95
C LYS A 952 -9.18 -15.05 45.28
N ALA A 953 -9.29 -15.77 44.15
CA ALA A 953 -10.54 -16.12 43.49
C ALA A 953 -10.95 -17.60 43.64
N SER A 954 -10.41 -18.34 44.62
CA SER A 954 -11.00 -19.65 45.01
C SER A 954 -12.37 -19.43 45.67
N ILE A 955 -13.35 -20.35 45.51
CA ILE A 955 -14.66 -20.30 46.20
C ILE A 955 -14.41 -19.86 47.63
N SER A 956 -14.78 -18.61 47.96
CA SER A 956 -14.46 -18.09 49.29
C SER A 956 -15.16 -19.02 50.26
N ALA A 957 -14.46 -19.48 51.30
CA ALA A 957 -14.97 -20.46 52.26
C ALA A 957 -16.25 -19.99 53.00
N ALA A 958 -16.77 -18.80 52.68
CA ALA A 958 -18.04 -18.23 53.09
C ALA A 958 -19.21 -18.49 52.11
N GLY A 959 -18.96 -18.90 50.87
CA GLY A 959 -19.99 -19.01 49.82
C GLY A 959 -20.91 -20.22 49.95
N PHE A 960 -20.38 -21.42 50.21
CA PHE A 960 -21.20 -22.66 50.33
C PHE A 960 -21.82 -22.79 51.72
N ASP A 961 -23.13 -22.60 51.79
CA ASP A 961 -23.93 -22.61 53.02
C ASP A 961 -25.21 -23.42 52.82
N GLY A 962 -25.92 -23.72 53.90
CA GLY A 962 -27.18 -24.43 53.83
C GLY A 962 -28.07 -24.24 55.05
N ILE A 963 -29.36 -24.05 54.77
CA ILE A 963 -30.38 -23.75 55.77
C ILE A 963 -31.48 -24.80 55.69
N LYS A 964 -31.86 -25.33 56.87
CA LYS A 964 -33.05 -26.16 57.00
C LYS A 964 -34.31 -25.31 56.74
N THR A 965 -35.12 -25.73 55.79
CA THR A 965 -36.41 -25.12 55.44
C THR A 965 -37.55 -26.10 55.72
N ASN A 966 -38.80 -25.65 55.57
CA ASN A 966 -39.96 -26.53 55.70
C ASN A 966 -40.02 -27.64 54.63
N ASN A 967 -39.26 -27.50 53.53
CA ASN A 967 -39.29 -28.40 52.37
C ASN A 967 -37.96 -29.16 52.16
N GLY A 968 -37.12 -29.26 53.19
CA GLY A 968 -35.80 -29.89 53.13
C GLY A 968 -34.63 -28.94 53.41
N ILE A 969 -33.41 -29.28 52.98
CA ILE A 969 -32.19 -28.48 53.19
C ILE A 969 -31.88 -27.67 51.94
N LYS A 970 -31.93 -26.34 52.03
CA LYS A 970 -31.57 -25.43 50.93
C LYS A 970 -30.07 -25.12 51.02
N LEU A 971 -29.31 -25.57 50.04
CA LEU A 971 -27.90 -25.29 49.84
C LEU A 971 -27.73 -24.06 48.93
N THR A 972 -26.81 -23.17 49.24
CA THR A 972 -26.54 -21.94 48.48
C THR A 972 -25.05 -21.77 48.29
N TRP A 973 -24.63 -21.31 47.11
CA TRP A 973 -23.26 -20.85 46.88
C TRP A 973 -23.20 -19.61 46.02
N ASN A 974 -22.18 -18.80 46.26
CA ASN A 974 -21.82 -17.66 45.44
C ASN A 974 -20.45 -17.90 44.83
N THR A 975 -20.29 -17.60 43.54
CA THR A 975 -19.00 -17.54 42.87
C THR A 975 -18.54 -16.09 42.80
N GLU A 976 -17.59 -15.73 43.66
CA GLU A 976 -16.91 -14.44 43.59
C GLU A 976 -15.69 -14.55 42.64
N GLY A 977 -15.55 -13.61 41.69
CA GLY A 977 -14.36 -13.48 40.85
C GLY A 977 -14.59 -13.59 39.35
N THR A 978 -13.49 -13.49 38.59
CA THR A 978 -13.41 -13.50 37.11
C THR A 978 -13.26 -14.91 36.51
N ILE A 979 -13.35 -15.96 37.32
CA ILE A 979 -13.19 -17.36 36.88
C ILE A 979 -14.44 -17.83 36.12
N LYS A 980 -14.23 -18.37 34.91
CA LYS A 980 -15.28 -19.05 34.14
C LYS A 980 -15.35 -20.52 34.56
N TYR A 981 -16.47 -20.90 35.18
CA TYR A 981 -16.77 -22.29 35.51
C TYR A 981 -17.46 -22.98 34.33
N SER A 982 -17.23 -24.27 34.17
CA SER A 982 -17.92 -25.14 33.20
C SER A 982 -19.04 -25.95 33.86
N LYS A 983 -18.89 -26.30 35.15
CA LYS A 983 -19.81 -27.20 35.86
C LYS A 983 -19.70 -27.08 37.39
N PHE A 984 -20.83 -27.22 38.10
CA PHE A 984 -20.89 -27.39 39.56
C PHE A 984 -21.51 -28.75 39.89
N THR A 985 -20.90 -29.55 40.75
CA THR A 985 -21.41 -30.84 41.22
C THR A 985 -21.61 -30.78 42.73
N LEU A 986 -22.86 -30.91 43.19
CA LEU A 986 -23.16 -31.04 44.62
C LEU A 986 -23.17 -32.50 45.02
N GLU A 987 -22.61 -32.79 46.18
CA GLU A 987 -22.55 -34.14 46.72
C GLU A 987 -23.06 -34.19 48.17
N LYS A 988 -23.71 -35.29 48.52
CA LYS A 988 -24.28 -35.56 49.85
C LYS A 988 -23.63 -36.83 50.43
N SER A 989 -23.48 -36.86 51.76
CA SER A 989 -23.01 -38.01 52.52
C SER A 989 -23.73 -38.09 53.86
N ASN A 990 -23.87 -39.29 54.43
CA ASN A 990 -24.43 -39.54 55.76
C ASN A 990 -23.36 -39.86 56.82
N ASP A 991 -22.14 -40.20 56.41
CA ASP A 991 -21.02 -40.59 57.27
C ASP A 991 -19.82 -39.63 57.17
N GLY A 992 -19.87 -38.68 56.23
CA GLY A 992 -18.81 -37.71 55.95
C GLY A 992 -17.62 -38.31 55.20
N LYS A 993 -17.73 -39.56 54.72
CA LYS A 993 -16.65 -40.30 54.03
C LYS A 993 -17.07 -40.73 52.63
N HIS A 994 -18.27 -41.27 52.47
CA HIS A 994 -18.81 -41.72 51.18
C HIS A 994 -19.79 -40.68 50.66
N TYR A 995 -19.45 -40.06 49.53
CA TYR A 995 -20.22 -39.00 48.91
C TYR A 995 -20.90 -39.49 47.64
N GLU A 996 -22.19 -39.23 47.53
CA GLU A 996 -23.00 -39.47 46.34
C GLU A 996 -23.34 -38.14 45.67
N SER A 997 -23.39 -38.12 44.34
CA SER A 997 -23.75 -36.91 43.60
C SER A 997 -25.25 -36.62 43.76
N LEU A 998 -25.55 -35.44 44.28
CA LEU A 998 -26.91 -34.95 44.50
C LEU A 998 -27.47 -34.28 43.25
N THR A 999 -26.65 -33.45 42.59
CA THR A 999 -27.00 -32.79 41.33
C THR A 999 -25.77 -32.21 40.63
N THR A 1000 -25.93 -31.90 39.35
CA THR A 1000 -25.00 -31.06 38.58
C THR A 1000 -25.72 -29.80 38.13
N VAL A 1001 -25.11 -28.64 38.35
CA VAL A 1001 -25.62 -27.32 37.93
C VAL A 1001 -24.66 -26.72 36.90
N ARG A 1002 -25.20 -26.33 35.74
CA ARG A 1002 -24.44 -25.56 34.74
C ARG A 1002 -24.39 -24.09 35.15
N PRO A 1003 -23.22 -23.43 35.07
CA PRO A 1003 -23.09 -22.00 35.35
C PRO A 1003 -24.00 -21.15 34.44
N ALA A 1004 -24.63 -20.12 35.01
CA ALA A 1004 -25.49 -19.17 34.30
C ALA A 1004 -24.91 -17.75 34.43
N LYS A 1005 -25.56 -16.71 33.87
CA LYS A 1005 -25.11 -15.30 34.01
C LYS A 1005 -25.19 -14.74 35.45
N SER A 1006 -25.57 -15.56 36.43
CA SER A 1006 -25.69 -15.18 37.84
C SER A 1006 -24.49 -15.70 38.63
N ASN A 1007 -24.06 -14.94 39.63
CA ASN A 1007 -23.02 -15.39 40.56
C ASN A 1007 -23.59 -16.15 41.77
N ASN A 1008 -24.92 -16.08 41.98
CA ASN A 1008 -25.59 -16.76 43.09
C ASN A 1008 -26.34 -17.99 42.59
N TYR A 1009 -26.13 -19.10 43.28
CA TYR A 1009 -26.69 -20.41 42.97
C TYR A 1009 -27.32 -21.04 44.21
N SER A 1010 -28.35 -21.85 44.01
CA SER A 1010 -28.99 -22.59 45.10
C SER A 1010 -29.57 -23.91 44.64
N PHE A 1011 -29.59 -24.89 45.53
CA PHE A 1011 -30.21 -26.18 45.34
C PHE A 1011 -31.00 -26.56 46.60
N LEU A 1012 -32.18 -27.16 46.44
CA LEU A 1012 -32.98 -27.65 47.56
C LEU A 1012 -32.94 -29.18 47.57
N ASP A 1013 -32.26 -29.75 48.56
CA ASP A 1013 -32.39 -31.16 48.90
C ASP A 1013 -33.73 -31.38 49.60
N ARG A 1014 -34.68 -32.02 48.90
CA ARG A 1014 -36.04 -32.27 49.41
C ARG A 1014 -36.13 -33.55 50.24
N ASP A 1015 -35.09 -34.38 50.24
CA ASP A 1015 -35.06 -35.65 50.97
C ASP A 1015 -33.76 -35.78 51.79
N PRO A 1016 -33.50 -34.85 52.74
CA PRO A 1016 -32.38 -34.98 53.65
C PRO A 1016 -32.62 -36.13 54.64
N ASP A 1017 -31.57 -36.89 54.95
CA ASP A 1017 -31.66 -38.00 55.89
C ASP A 1017 -31.92 -37.49 57.31
N LYS A 1018 -32.64 -38.26 58.12
CA LYS A 1018 -32.81 -37.90 59.54
C LYS A 1018 -31.46 -37.98 60.25
N GLY A 1019 -31.09 -36.93 60.96
CA GLY A 1019 -29.79 -36.81 61.64
C GLY A 1019 -28.80 -35.93 60.89
N ARG A 1020 -27.51 -36.30 60.89
CA ARG A 1020 -26.44 -35.50 60.26
C ARG A 1020 -26.38 -35.74 58.76
N ASN A 1021 -26.46 -34.67 57.98
CA ASN A 1021 -26.21 -34.67 56.54
C ASN A 1021 -24.94 -33.87 56.26
N PHE A 1022 -24.06 -34.43 55.44
CA PHE A 1022 -22.82 -33.80 55.00
C PHE A 1022 -22.97 -33.40 53.53
N TYR A 1023 -22.64 -32.15 53.21
CA TYR A 1023 -22.66 -31.65 51.84
C TYR A 1023 -21.32 -31.05 51.45
N ARG A 1024 -20.95 -31.20 50.18
CA ARG A 1024 -19.82 -30.49 49.57
C ARG A 1024 -20.14 -30.14 48.11
N LEU A 1025 -19.43 -29.15 47.58
CA LEU A 1025 -19.55 -28.67 46.22
C LEU A 1025 -18.20 -28.83 45.50
N ASN A 1026 -18.24 -29.41 44.30
CA ASN A 1026 -17.13 -29.41 43.33
C ASN A 1026 -17.45 -28.41 42.22
N ALA A 1027 -16.56 -27.48 41.92
CA ALA A 1027 -16.67 -26.52 40.83
C ALA A 1027 -15.56 -26.76 39.80
N GLU A 1028 -15.93 -27.14 38.58
CA GLU A 1028 -15.01 -27.38 37.48
C GLU A 1028 -14.82 -26.09 36.66
N SER A 1029 -13.55 -25.78 36.34
CA SER A 1029 -13.10 -24.73 35.43
C SER A 1029 -12.38 -25.37 34.24
N GLU A 1030 -12.04 -24.60 33.19
CA GLU A 1030 -11.42 -25.08 31.94
C GLU A 1030 -10.18 -25.98 32.15
N ASN A 1031 -9.51 -25.91 33.30
CA ASN A 1031 -8.31 -26.70 33.60
C ASN A 1031 -8.29 -27.41 34.98
N GLU A 1032 -9.29 -27.24 35.87
CA GLU A 1032 -9.21 -27.78 37.25
C GLU A 1032 -10.57 -27.99 37.95
N GLU A 1033 -10.56 -28.80 39.02
CA GLU A 1033 -11.66 -29.03 39.98
C GLU A 1033 -11.39 -28.29 41.31
N ILE A 1034 -12.37 -27.51 41.79
CA ILE A 1034 -12.29 -26.71 43.01
C ILE A 1034 -13.34 -27.20 44.02
N TRP A 1035 -12.91 -27.63 45.20
CA TRP A 1035 -13.80 -28.19 46.23
C TRP A 1035 -14.11 -27.19 47.35
N SER A 1036 -15.37 -27.16 47.81
CA SER A 1036 -15.80 -26.39 48.98
C SER A 1036 -15.41 -27.06 50.31
N LYS A 1037 -15.56 -26.31 51.42
CA LYS A 1037 -15.62 -26.93 52.75
C LYS A 1037 -16.81 -27.89 52.85
N GLN A 1038 -16.68 -28.90 53.70
CA GLN A 1038 -17.77 -29.80 54.07
C GLN A 1038 -18.76 -29.09 55.01
N LEU A 1039 -20.03 -29.08 54.65
CA LEU A 1039 -21.13 -28.50 55.41
C LEU A 1039 -21.88 -29.62 56.15
N ILE A 1040 -22.17 -29.42 57.45
CA ILE A 1040 -22.89 -30.40 58.28
C ILE A 1040 -24.20 -29.80 58.75
N ILE A 1041 -25.33 -30.41 58.40
CA ILE A 1041 -26.66 -29.94 58.80
C ILE A 1041 -27.44 -31.08 59.44
N TYR A 1042 -28.02 -30.81 60.62
CA TYR A 1042 -28.87 -31.76 61.32
C TYR A 1042 -30.34 -31.59 60.89
N TYR A 1043 -30.96 -32.67 60.41
CA TYR A 1043 -32.36 -32.68 59.98
C TYR A 1043 -33.19 -33.62 60.87
N SER A 1044 -34.16 -33.07 61.60
CA SER A 1044 -35.10 -33.83 62.45
C SER A 1044 -36.51 -33.23 62.40
N ASP A 1045 -37.53 -34.07 62.56
CA ASP A 1045 -38.91 -33.60 62.64
C ASP A 1045 -39.17 -32.94 64.01
N LYS A 1046 -39.92 -31.83 64.05
CA LYS A 1046 -40.18 -30.99 65.25
C LYS A 1046 -40.87 -31.70 66.43
N LYS A 1047 -41.08 -33.02 66.41
CA LYS A 1047 -41.94 -33.75 67.35
C LYS A 1047 -41.21 -34.59 68.41
N ASP A 1048 -39.90 -34.81 68.30
CA ASP A 1048 -39.16 -35.75 69.17
C ASP A 1048 -38.21 -35.08 70.18
N MET A 1049 -38.66 -34.01 70.86
CA MET A 1049 -37.88 -33.40 71.95
C MET A 1049 -38.75 -33.08 73.17
N SER A 1050 -39.31 -34.12 73.80
CA SER A 1050 -39.87 -34.05 75.14
C SER A 1050 -39.13 -35.03 76.06
N LEU A 1051 -38.06 -34.56 76.70
CA LEU A 1051 -37.59 -35.12 77.96
C LEU A 1051 -37.99 -34.14 79.06
N ALA A 1052 -39.02 -34.52 79.81
CA ALA A 1052 -39.53 -33.83 80.97
C ALA A 1052 -38.39 -33.57 81.97
N GLY A 1053 -38.07 -32.29 82.19
CA GLY A 1053 -37.22 -31.86 83.30
C GLY A 1053 -36.27 -30.69 83.03
N SER A 1054 -35.91 -30.40 81.78
CA SER A 1054 -35.05 -29.24 81.46
C SER A 1054 -35.42 -28.61 80.13
N ASN A 1055 -35.90 -27.36 80.13
CA ASN A 1055 -36.24 -26.62 78.91
C ASN A 1055 -34.99 -26.10 78.17
N LEU A 1056 -33.85 -26.79 78.29
CA LEU A 1056 -32.55 -26.39 77.75
C LEU A 1056 -31.85 -27.60 77.14
N SER A 1057 -31.62 -27.56 75.84
CA SER A 1057 -30.75 -28.49 75.11
C SER A 1057 -29.33 -27.92 75.07
N VAL A 1058 -28.31 -28.76 75.32
CA VAL A 1058 -26.89 -28.36 75.27
C VAL A 1058 -26.12 -29.34 74.38
N PHE A 1059 -25.51 -28.85 73.30
CA PHE A 1059 -24.87 -29.69 72.29
C PHE A 1059 -23.73 -28.97 71.54
N PRO A 1060 -22.73 -29.69 71.00
CA PRO A 1060 -22.50 -31.12 71.22
C PRO A 1060 -22.04 -31.38 72.66
N ASN A 1061 -22.38 -32.55 73.19
CA ASN A 1061 -21.87 -33.05 74.47
C ASN A 1061 -21.38 -34.50 74.28
N PRO A 1062 -20.07 -34.78 74.37
CA PRO A 1062 -18.97 -33.87 74.74
C PRO A 1062 -18.65 -32.79 73.69
N VAL A 1063 -18.08 -31.66 74.12
CA VAL A 1063 -17.69 -30.51 73.28
C VAL A 1063 -16.16 -30.41 73.15
N THR A 1064 -15.66 -30.05 71.95
CA THR A 1064 -14.25 -29.70 71.74
C THR A 1064 -14.06 -28.18 71.73
N ASP A 1065 -14.72 -27.47 70.81
CA ASP A 1065 -14.39 -26.07 70.54
C ASP A 1065 -15.56 -25.13 70.82
N GLN A 1066 -16.80 -25.54 70.55
CA GLN A 1066 -17.97 -24.68 70.70
C GLN A 1066 -19.18 -25.41 71.27
N VAL A 1067 -19.75 -24.89 72.35
CA VAL A 1067 -21.00 -25.40 72.93
C VAL A 1067 -22.16 -24.52 72.50
N ASN A 1068 -23.27 -25.14 72.10
CA ASN A 1068 -24.52 -24.49 71.75
C ASN A 1068 -25.59 -24.86 72.75
N THR A 1069 -26.50 -23.92 72.98
CA THR A 1069 -27.64 -24.08 73.86
C THR A 1069 -28.90 -23.63 73.15
N LEU A 1070 -29.99 -24.37 73.35
CA LEU A 1070 -31.30 -24.02 72.81
C LEU A 1070 -32.35 -24.17 73.90
N ILE A 1071 -33.06 -23.09 74.20
CA ILE A 1071 -34.17 -23.07 75.15
C ILE A 1071 -35.45 -23.49 74.43
N THR A 1072 -36.11 -24.54 74.90
CA THR A 1072 -37.19 -25.24 74.17
C THR A 1072 -38.61 -24.83 74.57
N ASN A 1073 -38.79 -24.04 75.64
CA ASN A 1073 -40.10 -23.45 75.99
C ASN A 1073 -40.15 -21.98 75.59
N GLU A 1074 -40.78 -21.73 74.44
CA GLU A 1074 -41.00 -20.39 73.89
C GLU A 1074 -42.16 -19.69 74.64
N ASN A 1075 -41.85 -18.67 75.44
CA ASN A 1075 -42.76 -17.54 75.61
C ASN A 1075 -42.14 -16.37 74.86
N THR A 1076 -42.73 -16.07 73.71
CA THR A 1076 -42.28 -15.14 72.69
C THR A 1076 -42.42 -13.68 73.17
N GLN A 1077 -41.39 -12.88 72.85
CA GLN A 1077 -41.28 -11.41 72.97
C GLN A 1077 -40.70 -10.84 74.29
N GLY A 1078 -39.45 -10.36 74.21
CA GLY A 1078 -38.86 -9.39 75.15
C GLY A 1078 -38.07 -9.94 76.36
N THR A 1079 -37.76 -11.24 76.42
CA THR A 1079 -37.01 -11.86 77.52
C THR A 1079 -35.50 -11.89 77.23
N ASN A 1080 -34.72 -11.30 78.13
CA ASN A 1080 -33.26 -11.45 78.16
C ASN A 1080 -32.91 -12.59 79.11
N TYR A 1081 -32.04 -13.50 78.72
CA TYR A 1081 -31.51 -14.57 79.55
C TYR A 1081 -30.13 -14.21 80.10
N THR A 1082 -29.84 -14.62 81.32
CA THR A 1082 -28.47 -14.69 81.84
C THR A 1082 -28.01 -16.15 81.82
N ILE A 1083 -26.91 -16.41 81.12
CA ILE A 1083 -26.35 -17.72 80.87
C ILE A 1083 -25.03 -17.83 81.60
N ASN A 1084 -24.96 -18.75 82.56
CA ASN A 1084 -23.79 -18.98 83.38
C ASN A 1084 -23.19 -20.35 83.09
N ILE A 1085 -21.90 -20.41 82.77
CA ILE A 1085 -21.12 -21.64 82.76
C ILE A 1085 -20.49 -21.80 84.13
N ILE A 1086 -20.76 -22.92 84.78
CA ILE A 1086 -20.37 -23.23 86.15
C ILE A 1086 -19.50 -24.48 86.13
N ASN A 1087 -18.36 -24.46 86.80
CA ASN A 1087 -17.53 -25.65 86.97
C ASN A 1087 -18.09 -26.57 88.08
N THR A 1088 -17.48 -27.75 88.28
CA THR A 1088 -17.90 -28.70 89.32
C THR A 1088 -17.68 -28.21 90.75
N ALA A 1089 -16.83 -27.20 90.97
CA ALA A 1089 -16.64 -26.56 92.27
C ALA A 1089 -17.70 -25.49 92.59
N GLY A 1090 -18.65 -25.24 91.68
CA GLY A 1090 -19.69 -24.23 91.83
C GLY A 1090 -19.27 -22.80 91.44
N ALA A 1091 -18.04 -22.61 90.95
CA ALA A 1091 -17.58 -21.30 90.49
C ALA A 1091 -18.15 -20.99 89.10
N ILE A 1092 -18.68 -19.77 88.92
CA ILE A 1092 -19.11 -19.26 87.62
C ILE A 1092 -17.86 -18.90 86.82
N ILE A 1093 -17.58 -19.67 85.77
CA ILE A 1093 -16.43 -19.49 84.88
C ILE A 1093 -16.72 -18.42 83.83
N LYS A 1094 -17.98 -18.33 83.40
CA LYS A 1094 -18.43 -17.34 82.44
C LYS A 1094 -19.88 -17.01 82.67
N SER A 1095 -20.22 -15.72 82.53
CA SER A 1095 -21.60 -15.22 82.51
C SER A 1095 -21.78 -14.39 81.24
N ASP A 1096 -22.86 -14.63 80.50
CA ASP A 1096 -23.27 -13.84 79.34
C ASP A 1096 -24.77 -13.57 79.37
N LYS A 1097 -25.21 -12.58 78.58
CA LYS A 1097 -26.63 -12.27 78.38
C LYS A 1097 -27.02 -12.56 76.93
N SER A 1098 -28.20 -13.15 76.73
CA SER A 1098 -28.76 -13.39 75.39
C SER A 1098 -30.20 -12.92 75.32
N SER A 1099 -30.56 -12.18 74.27
CA SER A 1099 -31.95 -11.83 73.97
C SER A 1099 -32.64 -12.86 73.04
N ARG A 1100 -31.95 -13.96 72.73
CA ARG A 1100 -32.40 -15.04 71.85
C ARG A 1100 -32.41 -16.38 72.58
N PRO A 1101 -33.31 -17.32 72.22
CA PRO A 1101 -33.41 -18.64 72.84
C PRO A 1101 -32.25 -19.57 72.45
N ASP A 1102 -31.52 -19.24 71.38
CA ASP A 1102 -30.26 -19.85 70.98
C ASP A 1102 -29.06 -19.05 71.51
N TRP A 1103 -28.07 -19.74 72.07
CA TRP A 1103 -26.81 -19.12 72.49
C TRP A 1103 -25.64 -20.09 72.29
N GLN A 1104 -24.50 -19.55 71.88
CA GLN A 1104 -23.28 -20.29 71.58
C GLN A 1104 -22.08 -19.69 72.32
N TYR A 1105 -21.13 -20.54 72.70
CA TYR A 1105 -19.90 -20.12 73.36
C TYR A 1105 -18.70 -20.94 72.92
N ASN A 1106 -17.59 -20.24 72.65
CA ASN A 1106 -16.30 -20.86 72.36
C ASN A 1106 -15.67 -21.38 73.66
N THR A 1107 -15.54 -22.69 73.76
CA THR A 1107 -15.02 -23.41 74.92
C THR A 1107 -13.52 -23.71 74.85
N THR A 1108 -12.78 -23.25 73.83
CA THR A 1108 -11.33 -23.53 73.66
C THR A 1108 -10.51 -23.12 74.88
N ASN A 1109 -10.92 -22.05 75.60
CA ASN A 1109 -10.24 -21.57 76.80
C ASN A 1109 -10.70 -22.25 78.11
N LEU A 1110 -11.66 -23.20 78.04
CA LEU A 1110 -12.05 -24.01 79.19
C LEU A 1110 -11.14 -25.22 79.28
N ILE A 1111 -10.60 -25.47 80.48
CA ILE A 1111 -9.85 -26.71 80.75
C ILE A 1111 -10.77 -27.94 80.58
N PRO A 1112 -10.27 -29.09 80.11
CA PRO A 1112 -11.03 -30.33 80.04
C PRO A 1112 -11.70 -30.66 81.38
N GLY A 1113 -12.99 -30.99 81.35
CA GLY A 1113 -13.78 -31.14 82.57
C GLY A 1113 -15.29 -31.11 82.34
N THR A 1114 -16.04 -31.37 83.41
CA THR A 1114 -17.50 -31.25 83.40
C THR A 1114 -17.91 -29.82 83.74
N TYR A 1115 -18.80 -29.24 82.95
CA TYR A 1115 -19.39 -27.93 83.18
C TYR A 1115 -20.91 -28.01 83.16
N ILE A 1116 -21.54 -27.11 83.89
CA ILE A 1116 -23.00 -26.94 83.95
C ILE A 1116 -23.33 -25.57 83.37
N ILE A 1117 -24.19 -25.53 82.37
CA ILE A 1117 -24.80 -24.30 81.89
C ILE A 1117 -26.11 -24.09 82.64
N ASN A 1118 -26.23 -22.92 83.22
CA ASN A 1118 -27.36 -22.48 84.01
C ASN A 1118 -27.96 -21.23 83.36
N VAL A 1119 -29.21 -21.30 82.92
CA VAL A 1119 -29.88 -20.21 82.21
C VAL A 1119 -31.03 -19.67 83.05
N VAL A 1120 -30.99 -18.38 83.39
CA VAL A 1120 -32.02 -17.66 84.15
C VAL A 1120 -32.72 -16.68 83.23
N ASP A 1121 -34.05 -16.67 83.25
CA ASP A 1121 -34.84 -15.63 82.57
C ASP A 1121 -34.83 -14.36 83.44
N ASN A 1122 -34.24 -13.28 82.92
CA ASN A 1122 -34.08 -12.03 83.66
C ASN A 1122 -35.40 -11.31 83.95
N LYS A 1123 -36.49 -11.66 83.26
CA LYS A 1123 -37.82 -11.06 83.50
C LYS A 1123 -38.50 -11.70 84.70
N THR A 1124 -38.40 -13.02 84.82
CA THR A 1124 -39.05 -13.79 85.91
C THR A 1124 -38.11 -14.05 87.08
N ASN A 1125 -36.80 -13.82 86.91
CA ASN A 1125 -35.72 -14.25 87.81
C ASN A 1125 -35.77 -15.76 88.14
N GLN A 1126 -36.45 -16.55 87.31
CA GLN A 1126 -36.56 -18.00 87.47
C GLN A 1126 -35.62 -18.73 86.53
N LEU A 1127 -35.29 -19.95 86.91
CA LEU A 1127 -34.44 -20.83 86.11
C LEU A 1127 -35.18 -21.26 84.83
N ALA A 1128 -34.69 -20.82 83.67
CA ALA A 1128 -35.20 -21.25 82.37
C ALA A 1128 -34.78 -22.68 82.05
N GLY A 1129 -33.56 -23.08 82.45
CA GLY A 1129 -33.11 -24.46 82.36
C GLY A 1129 -31.64 -24.66 82.77
N LYS A 1130 -31.27 -25.92 83.02
CA LYS A 1130 -29.89 -26.34 83.30
C LYS A 1130 -29.50 -27.48 82.37
N GLY A 1131 -28.27 -27.46 81.89
CA GLY A 1131 -27.73 -28.51 81.04
C GLY A 1131 -26.24 -28.74 81.31
N LYS A 1132 -25.82 -30.01 81.36
CA LYS A 1132 -24.43 -30.40 81.60
C LYS A 1132 -23.74 -30.66 80.26
N PHE A 1133 -22.48 -30.23 80.13
CA PHE A 1133 -21.61 -30.64 79.04
C PHE A 1133 -20.22 -31.04 79.54
N ILE A 1134 -19.55 -31.90 78.78
CA ILE A 1134 -18.19 -32.37 79.04
C ILE A 1134 -17.27 -31.71 78.02
N LYS A 1135 -16.34 -30.86 78.47
CA LYS A 1135 -15.24 -30.35 77.64
C LYS A 1135 -14.17 -31.43 77.53
N LYS A 1136 -13.85 -31.83 76.31
CA LYS A 1136 -12.71 -32.72 76.02
C LYS A 1136 -11.40 -31.96 76.05
#